data_AF-A0AAU9NS38-F1
#
_entry.id   AF-A0AAU9NS38-F1
#
_cell.length_a   1.000
_cell.length_b   1.000
_cell.length_c   1.000
_cell.angle_alpha   90.00
_cell.angle_beta   90.00
_cell.angle_gamma   90.00
#
_symmetry.space_group_name_H-M   'P 1'
#
loop_
_entity.id
_entity.type
_entity.pdbx_description
1 polymer ?
#
loop_
_entity_poly.entity_id
_entity_poly.type
_entity_poly.pdbx_seq_one_letter_code
_entity_poly.pdbx_strand_id
1 'polypeptide(L)'
;MTSKNASTVPTSSSSIKLNPGYRKLKTKTRHLSHIPLIDLTEDVENIHQVNNENLIVGISNEYLDHGDQDVVCQTCHAKLWRNESIRGKEKGNTNYSLCCGYGKVQLPDLKKAPPTYERMFRNMDSKSKHFMKNIRRYNSMFSFTSMGGKIDSSINRGNAPYIFRLGGQNYHSIGSLLPAKGSEPKFSRIYIYDTDNDISNRQRCFRGEKDQSTSIDSDIIEDIKVMLDSNNVLVRSYRIVRDTFLQNPEVDMKLRLIGRREQDERTYNLPTASEVASLIIGDISDSIEKRDIVVQTKNGSLQRISELHPSYLPLQYPLLFSYGDDGYSVDILHRGVSFTTDNKRANCTMREYFAYRIQDRDHSFSLILNSKRLFQQFLVDVYTMMETKRLYYIRRQQHVLRCDSYENLRNQKAQGTTDISNVGQRVILHSSFTGGARYMLQNYLDAMSLCKWFGYPDFFITFTCNPKWPEIKRFIKDTSLQPEDRPDILCRLFKIKLDAFIKDLREKQIFGKVQAYVYIIEFQKRGLPHSHIYLFMHTDNKLPTVELINPIISAEIPDRIEDPELYSLVNEFMIHGPCGAENMNCPFMVDKKCSKNFPKQFCNHSSVDQNGFSLYRRRNDGHFVEKSGVRLDNRNVVPYNKYLLKRYPAHINIEWSNQGSSIKYLFKYINKVPDRATIVVVPTNNECENNDVVDEIVEYYDCRYLSACEASWRIFKYDAHCRYTSVVRLPFHLPNQQQIVYGEDDDIDDVLDKPSVAASKFTSWMECNAIDSEARKLTYVEFPTKFVWQLNGRFWKRRKVGKAIGRIHSVSPKLGEAYFLRILLNKVKGPTSFDEILTVNGEIHSSFKDACYALELLDDDKEYIDAIKEASHSGSGFYLRFLFATLLTCNSMSKPEVVWENTWEYLGDGILYNQRQRFKSAELSLGVDELKNLTLFEIEQILLRNNSTLKNFKKMSYPDVESVSSSNNQLITKELDYDIPVIKNDYDRMFLALTNEQHNILLNIMSVIQENKGGSFFVYGYGGTGKTFLWKTISAAIRSDAQKPVPSPETGVTDGNHRHPKSLSTSPPSSSLAPPPSAPPSSPIVFVTNNLQQI
;
A
#
# COMPACT_ATOMS: atom_id res chain seq x y z
N MET A 1 -50.64 25.27 -43.37
CA MET A 1 -50.82 25.69 -44.78
C MET A 1 -49.49 26.22 -45.28
N THR A 2 -48.95 25.55 -46.31
CA THR A 2 -48.06 26.03 -47.41
C THR A 2 -46.85 26.93 -47.12
N SER A 3 -45.69 26.85 -47.79
CA SER A 3 -44.85 25.85 -48.46
C SER A 3 -43.76 26.63 -49.24
N LYS A 4 -42.54 26.07 -49.34
CA LYS A 4 -41.56 26.17 -50.46
C LYS A 4 -40.66 27.41 -50.67
N ASN A 5 -39.35 27.12 -50.52
CA ASN A 5 -38.24 27.12 -51.51
C ASN A 5 -37.66 28.39 -52.16
N ALA A 6 -36.30 28.39 -52.16
CA ALA A 6 -35.35 28.60 -53.28
C ALA A 6 -34.48 29.90 -53.32
N SER A 7 -33.19 29.68 -53.04
CA SER A 7 -31.94 30.18 -53.66
C SER A 7 -31.91 31.38 -54.62
N THR A 8 -30.92 32.27 -54.45
CA THR A 8 -30.01 32.75 -55.53
C THR A 8 -28.84 33.59 -54.97
N VAL A 9 -27.65 33.39 -55.55
CA VAL A 9 -26.42 34.20 -55.40
C VAL A 9 -26.36 35.20 -56.58
N PRO A 10 -25.74 36.38 -56.41
CA PRO A 10 -24.73 36.78 -57.39
C PRO A 10 -23.47 37.44 -56.80
N THR A 11 -22.47 37.47 -57.66
CA THR A 11 -21.06 37.82 -57.51
C THR A 11 -20.72 39.32 -57.66
N SER A 12 -19.52 39.65 -57.16
CA SER A 12 -18.48 40.58 -57.68
C SER A 12 -18.52 42.11 -57.47
N SER A 13 -17.40 42.55 -56.87
CA SER A 13 -16.53 43.72 -57.15
C SER A 13 -16.99 45.16 -56.87
N SER A 14 -16.25 45.86 -56.00
CA SER A 14 -15.42 47.00 -56.43
C SER A 14 -14.52 47.55 -55.30
N SER A 15 -13.37 47.99 -55.77
CA SER A 15 -12.17 48.52 -55.14
C SER A 15 -12.31 49.87 -54.43
N ILE A 16 -11.55 50.06 -53.33
CA ILE A 16 -11.09 51.39 -52.90
C ILE A 16 -9.56 51.35 -52.70
N LYS A 17 -8.88 52.25 -53.43
CA LYS A 17 -7.43 52.49 -53.44
C LYS A 17 -6.99 53.36 -52.26
N LEU A 18 -5.88 52.93 -51.65
CA LEU A 18 -4.69 53.65 -51.16
C LEU A 18 -4.77 55.09 -50.61
N ASN A 19 -4.04 55.31 -49.51
CA ASN A 19 -3.05 56.40 -49.50
C ASN A 19 -1.74 55.99 -48.76
N PRO A 20 -0.54 56.35 -49.27
CA PRO A 20 0.75 55.89 -48.77
C PRO A 20 1.40 56.93 -47.84
N GLY A 21 1.71 56.52 -46.61
CA GLY A 21 2.42 57.34 -45.63
C GLY A 21 3.90 56.97 -45.55
N TYR A 22 4.72 57.46 -46.46
CA TYR A 22 6.18 57.49 -46.30
C TYR A 22 6.57 58.32 -45.08
N ARG A 23 7.35 57.77 -44.13
CA ARG A 23 8.32 58.57 -43.37
C ARG A 23 9.52 57.74 -42.88
N LYS A 24 10.69 58.27 -43.20
CA LYS A 24 12.04 57.71 -43.12
C LYS A 24 12.52 57.38 -41.70
N LEU A 25 13.28 56.29 -41.61
CA LEU A 25 14.19 55.92 -40.52
C LEU A 25 15.16 57.08 -40.18
N LYS A 26 15.36 57.32 -38.88
CA LYS A 26 16.55 58.00 -38.35
C LYS A 26 17.35 57.00 -37.51
N THR A 27 18.50 56.60 -38.03
CA THR A 27 19.57 55.94 -37.28
C THR A 27 20.34 56.98 -36.46
N LYS A 28 20.68 56.65 -35.21
CA LYS A 28 21.79 57.29 -34.49
C LYS A 28 22.71 56.21 -33.92
N THR A 29 23.99 56.45 -34.11
CA THR A 29 25.14 55.55 -33.98
C THR A 29 25.52 55.30 -32.52
N ARG A 30 26.07 54.10 -32.25
CA ARG A 30 26.61 53.65 -30.96
C ARG A 30 27.78 54.51 -30.49
N HIS A 31 27.83 54.75 -29.17
CA HIS A 31 29.08 54.96 -28.43
C HIS A 31 29.33 53.73 -27.55
N LEU A 32 30.46 53.07 -27.78
CA LEU A 32 31.04 52.03 -26.93
C LEU A 32 32.16 52.66 -26.13
N SER A 33 32.06 52.63 -24.80
CA SER A 33 33.21 52.73 -23.90
C SER A 33 32.91 52.01 -22.58
N HIS A 34 33.78 51.06 -22.26
CA HIS A 34 33.78 50.15 -21.11
C HIS A 34 33.99 50.85 -19.77
N ILE A 35 33.25 50.48 -18.71
CA ILE A 35 33.67 50.52 -17.29
C ILE A 35 32.77 49.54 -16.47
N PRO A 36 33.16 49.05 -15.28
CA PRO A 36 34.03 47.91 -14.98
C PRO A 36 33.26 46.73 -14.34
N LEU A 37 33.84 45.52 -14.36
CA LEU A 37 33.41 44.41 -13.51
C LEU A 37 33.76 44.75 -12.05
N ILE A 38 32.78 44.76 -11.15
CA ILE A 38 33.01 44.80 -9.69
C ILE A 38 32.76 43.41 -9.11
N ASP A 39 33.78 42.95 -8.40
CA ASP A 39 33.91 41.69 -7.66
C ASP A 39 33.00 41.65 -6.43
N LEU A 40 32.41 40.48 -6.14
CA LEU A 40 31.36 40.27 -5.14
C LEU A 40 31.92 39.78 -3.81
N THR A 41 32.80 40.56 -3.18
CA THR A 41 33.21 40.30 -1.79
C THR A 41 33.47 41.61 -1.06
N GLU A 42 32.46 42.15 -0.37
CA GLU A 42 32.62 42.83 0.94
C GLU A 42 31.27 43.26 1.53
N ASP A 43 31.23 43.24 2.86
CA ASP A 43 30.07 43.34 3.74
C ASP A 43 29.47 44.76 3.88
N VAL A 44 28.16 44.76 4.13
CA VAL A 44 27.29 45.72 4.86
C VAL A 44 27.85 47.13 5.17
N GLU A 45 27.18 48.18 4.64
CA GLU A 45 26.59 49.29 5.42
C GLU A 45 25.97 50.36 4.48
N ASN A 46 24.64 50.49 4.50
CA ASN A 46 23.90 51.76 4.62
C ASN A 46 22.40 51.56 4.37
N ILE A 47 21.63 51.73 5.44
CA ILE A 47 20.17 51.80 5.45
C ILE A 47 19.77 53.22 5.07
N HIS A 48 19.11 53.42 3.93
CA HIS A 48 18.19 54.53 3.73
C HIS A 48 16.99 54.11 2.87
N GLN A 49 15.81 54.17 3.49
CA GLN A 49 14.45 54.25 2.94
C GLN A 49 14.18 53.54 1.61
N VAL A 50 13.81 52.26 1.69
CA VAL A 50 13.16 51.56 0.57
C VAL A 50 11.67 51.84 0.60
N ASN A 51 11.20 52.63 -0.36
CA ASN A 51 9.78 52.75 -0.72
C ASN A 51 9.16 51.35 -0.94
N ASN A 52 8.01 51.11 -0.31
CA ASN A 52 7.26 49.85 -0.28
C ASN A 52 6.68 49.37 -1.63
N GLU A 53 7.08 49.92 -2.77
CA GLU A 53 6.46 49.62 -4.08
C GLU A 53 7.16 48.52 -4.91
N ASN A 54 8.34 48.03 -4.49
CA ASN A 54 9.13 47.06 -5.29
C ASN A 54 9.06 45.59 -4.86
N LEU A 55 8.00 45.14 -4.17
CA LEU A 55 7.80 43.71 -3.83
C LEU A 55 7.18 42.88 -4.96
N ILE A 56 6.80 43.50 -6.10
CA ILE A 56 5.96 42.91 -7.16
C ILE A 56 6.62 43.07 -8.53
N VAL A 57 7.79 42.47 -8.75
CA VAL A 57 8.27 42.21 -10.11
C VAL A 57 7.86 40.78 -10.47
N GLY A 58 6.95 40.62 -11.44
CA GLY A 58 6.58 39.30 -12.00
C GLY A 58 5.22 38.72 -11.57
N ILE A 59 4.31 39.52 -10.99
CA ILE A 59 2.94 39.06 -10.66
C ILE A 59 1.97 39.65 -11.69
N SER A 60 1.43 38.80 -12.57
CA SER A 60 -0.01 38.56 -12.56
C SER A 60 -1.00 39.72 -12.40
N ASN A 61 -1.36 40.52 -13.39
CA ASN A 61 -2.58 41.36 -13.26
C ASN A 61 -3.86 40.52 -13.07
N GLU A 62 -3.87 39.26 -13.51
CA GLU A 62 -4.98 38.30 -13.34
C GLU A 62 -4.83 37.42 -12.08
N TYR A 63 -3.81 37.69 -11.27
CA TYR A 63 -3.48 36.91 -10.08
C TYR A 63 -4.63 36.86 -9.09
N LEU A 64 -4.95 35.66 -8.60
CA LEU A 64 -5.91 35.50 -7.51
C LEU A 64 -5.22 35.61 -6.16
N ASP A 65 -5.20 36.82 -5.60
CA ASP A 65 -4.78 37.10 -4.23
C ASP A 65 -5.91 36.75 -3.24
N HIS A 66 -5.59 36.00 -2.20
CA HIS A 66 -6.52 35.63 -1.13
C HIS A 66 -6.50 36.58 0.08
N GLY A 67 -5.73 37.67 -0.01
CA GLY A 67 -5.55 38.63 1.06
C GLY A 67 -4.65 38.11 2.17
N ASP A 68 -4.65 38.81 3.29
CA ASP A 68 -3.81 38.51 4.45
C ASP A 68 -4.55 37.68 5.50
N GLN A 69 -3.81 37.16 6.46
CA GLN A 69 -4.34 36.37 7.56
C GLN A 69 -4.91 37.29 8.67
N ASP A 70 -5.96 38.05 8.33
CA ASP A 70 -6.50 39.14 9.16
C ASP A 70 -7.79 38.78 9.92
N VAL A 71 -8.41 37.63 9.63
CA VAL A 71 -9.63 37.21 10.31
C VAL A 71 -9.28 36.59 11.66
N VAL A 72 -9.72 37.21 12.74
CA VAL A 72 -9.47 36.73 14.11
C VAL A 72 -10.70 35.99 14.66
N CYS A 73 -10.50 34.77 15.14
CA CYS A 73 -11.52 34.00 15.84
C CYS A 73 -11.87 34.66 17.19
N GLN A 74 -13.15 34.93 17.45
CA GLN A 74 -13.59 35.59 18.70
C GLN A 74 -13.42 34.70 19.95
N THR A 75 -13.39 33.38 19.79
CA THR A 75 -13.31 32.45 20.93
C THR A 75 -11.87 32.08 21.30
N CYS A 76 -10.98 31.93 20.33
CA CYS A 76 -9.61 31.44 20.59
C CYS A 76 -8.51 32.32 20.00
N HIS A 77 -8.87 33.49 19.47
CA HIS A 77 -7.96 34.49 18.90
C HIS A 77 -7.04 34.01 17.77
N ALA A 78 -7.35 32.85 17.18
CA ALA A 78 -6.62 32.32 16.04
C ALA A 78 -6.80 33.18 14.79
N LYS A 79 -5.71 33.45 14.07
CA LYS A 79 -5.68 34.16 12.81
C LYS A 79 -5.99 33.22 11.63
N LEU A 80 -6.86 33.66 10.74
CA LEU A 80 -7.39 32.92 9.60
C LEU A 80 -7.40 33.79 8.36
N TRP A 81 -7.36 33.15 7.19
CA TRP A 81 -7.72 33.81 5.94
C TRP A 81 -9.25 33.87 5.81
N ARG A 82 -9.76 34.88 5.11
CA ARG A 82 -11.20 35.03 4.83
C ARG A 82 -11.80 33.80 4.15
N ASN A 83 -11.05 33.12 3.28
CA ASN A 83 -11.52 31.89 2.64
C ASN A 83 -11.63 30.69 3.60
N GLU A 84 -10.93 30.71 4.72
CA GLU A 84 -11.05 29.69 5.77
C GLU A 84 -12.25 29.97 6.68
N SER A 85 -12.62 31.24 6.86
CA SER A 85 -13.69 31.69 7.76
C SER A 85 -15.11 31.43 7.22
N ILE A 86 -15.29 31.43 5.90
CA ILE A 86 -16.59 31.23 5.23
C ILE A 86 -17.15 29.79 5.41
N ARG A 87 -16.36 28.87 5.97
CA ARG A 87 -16.82 27.52 6.33
C ARG A 87 -17.51 27.57 7.70
N GLY A 88 -18.81 27.88 7.72
CA GLY A 88 -19.62 27.91 8.96
C GLY A 88 -21.02 28.47 8.78
N LYS A 89 -21.92 28.21 9.73
CA LYS A 89 -23.23 28.91 9.80
C LYS A 89 -23.02 30.28 10.42
N GLU A 90 -23.48 31.34 9.75
CA GLU A 90 -23.62 32.68 10.31
C GLU A 90 -24.65 32.64 11.45
N LYS A 91 -24.19 32.43 12.69
CA LYS A 91 -25.01 32.62 13.90
C LYS A 91 -24.21 33.47 14.88
N GLY A 92 -24.18 34.78 14.64
CA GLY A 92 -23.79 35.82 15.61
C GLY A 92 -22.33 35.87 16.10
N ASN A 93 -21.69 34.73 16.34
CA ASN A 93 -20.32 34.63 16.86
C ASN A 93 -19.35 34.13 15.78
N THR A 94 -18.23 34.82 15.59
CA THR A 94 -17.23 34.50 14.55
C THR A 94 -16.25 33.42 15.02
N ASN A 95 -16.76 32.18 15.14
CA ASN A 95 -16.02 30.99 15.55
C ASN A 95 -15.86 30.03 14.35
N TYR A 96 -14.72 29.33 14.24
CA TYR A 96 -14.40 28.58 13.01
C TYR A 96 -14.00 27.13 13.26
N SER A 97 -14.25 26.26 12.26
CA SER A 97 -13.94 24.82 12.36
C SER A 97 -12.45 24.52 12.46
N LEU A 98 -11.62 25.32 11.77
CA LEU A 98 -10.19 25.03 11.60
C LEU A 98 -9.41 25.18 12.92
N CYS A 99 -9.79 26.16 13.75
CA CYS A 99 -9.10 26.49 14.98
C CYS A 99 -9.72 25.83 16.22
N CYS A 100 -10.93 26.22 16.61
CA CYS A 100 -11.61 25.78 17.84
C CYS A 100 -12.80 24.85 17.59
N GLY A 101 -13.01 24.41 16.35
CA GLY A 101 -14.16 23.54 16.01
C GLY A 101 -15.50 24.23 16.24
N TYR A 102 -15.63 25.51 15.87
CA TYR A 102 -16.79 26.37 16.17
C TYR A 102 -16.99 26.66 17.68
N GLY A 103 -15.90 26.84 18.41
CA GLY A 103 -15.91 27.11 19.85
C GLY A 103 -16.07 25.87 20.74
N LYS A 104 -16.09 24.68 20.13
CA LYS A 104 -16.18 23.38 20.81
C LYS A 104 -14.94 23.07 21.65
N VAL A 105 -13.77 23.49 21.18
CA VAL A 105 -12.48 23.28 21.82
C VAL A 105 -12.04 24.57 22.50
N GLN A 106 -11.74 24.49 23.78
CA GLN A 106 -11.15 25.57 24.58
C GLN A 106 -10.04 24.94 25.42
N LEU A 107 -8.81 25.40 25.21
CA LEU A 107 -7.64 24.93 25.95
C LEU A 107 -7.00 26.13 26.66
N PRO A 108 -6.39 25.93 27.84
CA PRO A 108 -5.63 26.98 28.52
C PRO A 108 -4.43 27.40 27.67
N ASP A 109 -4.09 28.69 27.71
CA ASP A 109 -2.92 29.21 27.02
C ASP A 109 -1.64 28.62 27.60
N LEU A 110 -0.65 28.36 26.73
CA LEU A 110 0.68 27.97 27.22
C LEU A 110 1.32 29.15 27.94
N LYS A 111 2.01 28.88 29.05
CA LYS A 111 2.68 29.93 29.81
C LYS A 111 3.74 30.60 28.94
N LYS A 112 3.76 31.94 28.98
CA LYS A 112 4.76 32.73 28.26
C LYS A 112 6.15 32.41 28.80
N ALA A 113 7.06 32.08 27.89
CA ALA A 113 8.45 31.81 28.24
C ALA A 113 9.13 33.06 28.82
N PRO A 114 10.19 32.91 29.63
CA PRO A 114 10.98 34.04 30.10
C PRO A 114 11.42 34.93 28.92
N PRO A 115 11.33 36.27 29.00
CA PRO A 115 11.65 37.16 27.88
C PRO A 115 13.06 36.96 27.31
N THR A 116 14.02 36.64 28.17
CA THR A 116 15.41 36.32 27.80
C THR A 116 15.50 35.08 26.92
N TYR A 117 14.69 34.06 27.21
CA TYR A 117 14.62 32.82 26.44
C TYR A 117 13.83 33.02 25.14
N GLU A 118 12.72 33.75 25.19
CA GLU A 118 11.93 34.09 24.00
C GLU A 118 12.78 34.79 22.93
N ARG A 119 13.69 35.69 23.35
CA ARG A 119 14.62 36.38 22.45
C ARG A 119 15.48 35.42 21.63
N MET A 120 15.82 34.23 22.14
CA MET A 120 16.59 33.23 21.39
C MET A 120 15.85 32.72 20.14
N PHE A 121 14.51 32.73 20.15
CA PHE A 121 13.68 32.29 19.03
C PHE A 121 13.47 33.38 17.97
N ARG A 122 13.80 34.64 18.28
CA ARG A 122 13.59 35.78 17.39
C ARG A 122 14.70 35.98 16.36
N ASN A 123 15.86 35.33 16.53
CA ASN A 123 16.98 35.32 15.57
C ASN A 123 17.63 36.72 15.36
N MET A 124 17.70 37.51 16.44
CA MET A 124 18.09 38.93 16.42
C MET A 124 19.61 39.16 16.45
N ASP A 125 20.36 38.26 17.08
CA ASP A 125 21.80 38.38 17.35
C ASP A 125 22.55 37.11 16.90
N SER A 126 23.89 37.12 16.96
CA SER A 126 24.71 35.97 16.57
C SER A 126 24.42 34.72 17.41
N LYS A 127 24.19 34.90 18.71
CA LYS A 127 23.87 33.83 19.67
C LYS A 127 22.55 33.13 19.33
N SER A 128 21.48 33.90 19.09
CA SER A 128 20.16 33.40 18.68
C SER A 128 20.17 32.79 17.28
N LYS A 129 20.95 33.35 16.34
CA LYS A 129 21.19 32.73 15.02
C LYS A 129 21.86 31.37 15.14
N HIS A 130 22.87 31.26 15.99
CA HIS A 130 23.53 30.00 16.28
C HIS A 130 22.58 29.00 16.96
N PHE A 131 21.83 29.45 17.97
CA PHE A 131 20.80 28.65 18.65
C PHE A 131 19.78 28.09 17.65
N MET A 132 19.16 28.95 16.83
CA MET A 132 18.13 28.53 15.88
C MET A 132 18.65 27.61 14.78
N LYS A 133 19.90 27.79 14.32
CA LYS A 133 20.54 26.87 13.35
C LYS A 133 20.69 25.46 13.93
N ASN A 134 20.96 25.36 15.23
CA ASN A 134 21.27 24.12 15.96
C ASN A 134 20.16 23.67 16.93
N ILE A 135 18.97 24.27 16.89
CA ILE A 135 17.90 24.08 17.89
C ILE A 135 17.51 22.63 18.12
N ARG A 136 17.55 21.78 17.07
CA ARG A 136 17.30 20.35 17.21
C ARG A 136 18.36 19.62 18.04
N ARG A 137 19.64 20.00 17.89
CA ARG A 137 20.75 19.45 18.69
C ARG A 137 20.61 19.87 20.14
N TYR A 138 20.34 21.17 20.40
CA TYR A 138 20.08 21.66 21.75
C TYR A 138 18.87 20.96 22.37
N ASN A 139 17.76 20.79 21.64
CA ASN A 139 16.60 20.07 22.17
C ASN A 139 16.94 18.62 22.53
N SER A 140 17.67 17.90 21.67
CA SER A 140 18.12 16.54 21.98
C SER A 140 18.99 16.48 23.24
N MET A 141 19.86 17.47 23.47
CA MET A 141 20.69 17.53 24.68
C MET A 141 19.88 17.63 25.96
N PHE A 142 18.74 18.32 25.92
CA PHE A 142 17.86 18.53 27.07
C PHE A 142 16.66 17.58 27.09
N SER A 143 16.48 16.70 26.10
CA SER A 143 15.38 15.73 26.13
C SER A 143 15.58 14.66 27.20
N PHE A 144 14.51 14.28 27.87
CA PHE A 144 14.48 13.20 28.87
C PHE A 144 14.35 11.82 28.20
N THR A 145 13.76 11.81 27.01
CA THR A 145 13.47 10.60 26.24
C THR A 145 14.28 10.57 24.95
N SER A 146 14.58 9.36 24.49
CA SER A 146 15.03 9.14 23.12
C SER A 146 13.83 9.02 22.19
N MET A 147 13.94 9.61 21.00
CA MET A 147 12.95 9.46 19.94
C MET A 147 13.35 8.29 19.03
N GLY A 148 12.41 7.39 18.79
CA GLY A 148 12.52 6.27 17.86
C GLY A 148 12.27 6.67 16.40
N GLY A 149 12.32 5.69 15.50
CA GLY A 149 12.17 5.90 14.05
C GLY A 149 13.45 6.34 13.35
N LYS A 150 13.50 6.13 12.03
CA LYS A 150 14.67 6.40 11.19
C LYS A 150 14.54 7.75 10.51
N ILE A 151 15.37 8.72 10.91
CA ILE A 151 15.43 10.04 10.26
C ILE A 151 16.14 9.89 8.91
N ASP A 152 15.47 10.28 7.83
CA ASP A 152 16.07 10.25 6.48
C ASP A 152 16.90 11.51 6.22
N SER A 153 18.22 11.39 6.39
CA SER A 153 19.18 12.46 6.11
C SER A 153 19.60 12.53 4.64
N SER A 154 19.21 11.58 3.79
CA SER A 154 19.65 11.51 2.39
C SER A 154 19.10 12.65 1.52
N ILE A 155 17.97 13.24 1.92
CA ILE A 155 17.25 14.27 1.16
C ILE A 155 17.90 15.65 1.27
N ASN A 156 18.59 15.93 2.38
CA ASN A 156 19.13 17.26 2.70
C ASN A 156 20.57 17.49 2.16
N ARG A 157 20.92 16.90 1.01
CA ARG A 157 22.30 16.88 0.46
C ARG A 157 22.61 17.94 -0.61
N GLY A 158 21.83 19.02 -0.70
CA GLY A 158 22.06 20.10 -1.67
C GLY A 158 21.45 21.43 -1.25
N ASN A 159 21.42 22.42 -2.15
CA ASN A 159 20.91 23.79 -1.90
C ASN A 159 19.38 23.88 -1.76
N ALA A 160 18.69 22.75 -1.53
CA ALA A 160 17.24 22.73 -1.35
C ALA A 160 16.88 23.11 0.10
N PRO A 161 15.68 23.67 0.33
CA PRO A 161 15.21 23.93 1.68
C PRO A 161 15.17 22.67 2.55
N TYR A 162 15.37 22.87 3.85
CA TYR A 162 15.41 21.79 4.83
C TYR A 162 14.06 21.08 4.97
N ILE A 163 14.07 19.74 4.96
CA ILE A 163 12.90 18.90 5.24
C ILE A 163 13.22 17.90 6.34
N PHE A 164 12.38 17.89 7.37
CA PHE A 164 12.32 16.81 8.33
C PHE A 164 11.45 15.67 7.77
N ARG A 165 12.05 14.47 7.67
CA ARG A 165 11.40 13.26 7.20
C ARG A 165 11.73 12.09 8.12
N LEU A 166 10.69 11.41 8.59
CA LEU A 166 10.78 10.26 9.47
C LEU A 166 10.28 9.01 8.75
N GLY A 167 11.00 7.90 8.86
CA GLY A 167 10.58 6.58 8.41
C GLY A 167 10.48 5.58 9.55
N GLY A 168 9.58 4.59 9.44
CA GLY A 168 9.38 3.57 10.46
C GLY A 168 8.53 4.03 11.65
N GLN A 169 8.36 3.14 12.63
CA GLN A 169 7.58 3.43 13.83
C GLN A 169 8.27 4.48 14.72
N ASN A 170 7.56 5.56 15.02
CA ASN A 170 7.97 6.54 16.03
C ASN A 170 7.44 6.14 17.42
N TYR A 171 8.28 6.32 18.44
CA TYR A 171 7.95 6.12 19.84
C TYR A 171 9.00 6.85 20.69
N HIS A 172 8.68 7.12 21.95
CA HIS A 172 9.65 7.69 22.88
C HIS A 172 10.03 6.63 23.91
N SER A 173 11.32 6.57 24.24
CA SER A 173 11.82 5.65 25.26
C SER A 173 12.56 6.39 26.37
N ILE A 174 12.39 5.90 27.59
CA ILE A 174 13.03 6.45 28.78
C ILE A 174 13.93 5.39 29.44
N GLY A 175 15.11 5.81 29.89
CA GLY A 175 16.06 4.95 30.59
C GLY A 175 15.92 5.05 32.12
N SER A 176 16.53 4.09 32.83
CA SER A 176 16.68 4.12 34.29
C SER A 176 17.31 5.41 34.81
N LEU A 177 17.04 5.73 36.08
CA LEU A 177 17.54 6.94 36.76
C LEU A 177 19.07 7.05 36.74
N LEU A 178 19.76 5.92 36.94
CA LEU A 178 21.23 5.86 36.90
C LEU A 178 21.73 5.09 35.66
N PRO A 179 22.90 5.45 35.10
CA PRO A 179 23.56 4.68 34.06
C PRO A 179 24.07 3.33 34.60
N ALA A 180 24.27 2.36 33.70
CA ALA A 180 24.99 1.12 34.04
C ALA A 180 26.46 1.43 34.37
N LYS A 181 27.10 0.60 35.20
CA LYS A 181 28.52 0.79 35.57
C LYS A 181 29.39 0.90 34.31
N GLY A 182 30.16 1.99 34.20
CA GLY A 182 31.04 2.27 33.06
C GLY A 182 30.37 2.84 31.81
N SER A 183 29.04 3.04 31.80
CA SER A 183 28.32 3.65 30.67
C SER A 183 28.16 5.16 30.84
N GLU A 184 28.26 5.92 29.74
CA GLU A 184 28.02 7.37 29.76
C GLU A 184 26.54 7.72 30.01
N PRO A 185 26.24 8.78 30.79
CA PRO A 185 24.87 9.23 31.04
C PRO A 185 24.26 9.86 29.78
N LYS A 186 23.04 9.47 29.40
CA LYS A 186 22.30 10.04 28.26
C LYS A 186 20.87 10.38 28.64
N PHE A 187 20.29 11.41 28.01
CA PHE A 187 18.90 11.85 28.19
C PHE A 187 18.55 12.13 29.67
N SER A 188 17.50 11.51 30.21
CA SER A 188 17.05 11.67 31.61
C SER A 188 18.16 11.50 32.66
N ARG A 189 19.14 10.63 32.41
CA ARG A 189 20.25 10.35 33.35
C ARG A 189 21.17 11.56 33.57
N ILE A 190 21.25 12.47 32.60
CA ILE A 190 22.08 13.67 32.68
C ILE A 190 21.60 14.62 33.81
N TYR A 191 20.31 14.57 34.15
CA TYR A 191 19.77 15.39 35.24
C TYR A 191 20.16 14.89 36.64
N ILE A 192 20.71 13.68 36.75
CA ILE A 192 20.99 12.99 38.01
C ILE A 192 22.49 12.70 38.18
N TYR A 193 23.16 12.20 37.14
CA TYR A 193 24.54 11.73 37.22
C TYR A 193 25.55 12.85 36.97
N ASP A 194 26.55 12.98 37.86
CA ASP A 194 27.70 13.90 37.75
C ASP A 194 27.28 15.30 37.25
N THR A 195 26.43 15.95 38.03
CA THR A 195 25.84 17.25 37.66
C THR A 195 26.83 18.40 37.71
N ASP A 196 27.98 18.20 38.37
CA ASP A 196 29.07 19.18 38.37
C ASP A 196 29.72 19.29 36.98
N ASN A 197 29.64 18.21 36.17
CA ASN A 197 30.10 18.17 34.79
C ASN A 197 28.94 18.11 33.76
N ASP A 198 27.72 18.54 34.13
CA ASP A 198 26.49 18.43 33.30
C ASP A 198 26.70 19.00 31.87
N ILE A 199 27.32 20.18 31.75
CA ILE A 199 27.63 20.81 30.44
C ILE A 199 28.56 19.93 29.61
N SER A 200 29.66 19.47 30.20
CA SER A 200 30.66 18.61 29.55
C SER A 200 30.05 17.28 29.11
N ASN A 201 29.21 16.69 29.96
CA ASN A 201 28.48 15.46 29.69
C ASN A 201 27.51 15.62 28.51
N ARG A 202 26.78 16.75 28.43
CA ARG A 202 25.93 17.07 27.27
C ARG A 202 26.71 17.28 25.99
N GLN A 203 27.86 17.96 26.06
CA GLN A 203 28.71 18.14 24.88
C GLN A 203 29.28 16.80 24.37
N ARG A 204 29.71 15.92 25.28
CA ARG A 204 30.30 14.62 24.95
C ARG A 204 29.28 13.68 24.30
N CYS A 205 28.06 13.60 24.84
CA CYS A 205 27.00 12.71 24.33
C CYS A 205 26.56 12.99 22.89
N PHE A 206 26.82 14.19 22.38
CA PHE A 206 26.32 14.66 21.08
C PHE A 206 27.43 15.17 20.14
N ARG A 207 28.71 14.90 20.42
CA ARG A 207 29.81 15.04 19.45
C ARG A 207 29.87 13.79 18.56
N GLY A 208 29.71 13.96 17.24
CA GLY A 208 29.92 12.88 16.28
C GLY A 208 31.41 12.72 15.93
N GLU A 209 31.86 11.49 15.66
CA GLU A 209 33.26 11.18 15.29
C GLU A 209 33.76 11.89 14.01
N LYS A 210 32.87 12.49 13.21
CA LYS A 210 33.19 13.10 11.90
C LYS A 210 32.88 14.60 11.74
N ASP A 211 32.34 15.28 12.74
CA ASP A 211 31.86 16.67 12.62
C ASP A 211 32.77 17.67 13.39
N GLN A 212 33.87 18.11 12.77
CA GLN A 212 34.72 19.20 13.29
C GLN A 212 34.21 20.61 12.94
N SER A 213 33.17 20.76 12.11
CA SER A 213 32.84 22.05 11.46
C SER A 213 31.72 22.89 12.08
N THR A 214 31.06 22.44 13.16
CA THR A 214 30.07 23.26 13.91
C THR A 214 30.19 23.02 15.41
N SER A 215 31.03 23.80 16.09
CA SER A 215 31.12 23.77 17.55
C SER A 215 29.77 24.14 18.19
N ILE A 216 29.35 23.37 19.20
CA ILE A 216 28.20 23.70 20.05
C ILE A 216 28.66 24.73 21.09
N ASP A 217 27.85 25.75 21.35
CA ASP A 217 28.16 26.86 22.25
C ASP A 217 27.85 26.49 23.70
N SER A 218 28.85 26.54 24.58
CA SER A 218 28.72 26.24 26.01
C SER A 218 27.84 27.23 26.76
N ASP A 219 27.86 28.50 26.38
CA ASP A 219 27.13 29.56 27.06
C ASP A 219 25.63 29.43 26.77
N ILE A 220 25.27 28.95 25.57
CA ILE A 220 23.89 28.61 25.23
C ILE A 220 23.41 27.41 26.06
N ILE A 221 24.26 26.39 26.24
CA ILE A 221 23.91 25.23 27.08
C ILE A 221 23.65 25.68 28.52
N GLU A 222 24.52 26.50 29.08
CA GLU A 222 24.36 26.97 30.47
C GLU A 222 23.11 27.84 30.63
N ASP A 223 22.84 28.77 29.70
CA ASP A 223 21.61 29.57 29.70
C ASP A 223 20.34 28.70 29.70
N ILE A 224 20.30 27.67 28.86
CA ILE A 224 19.17 26.74 28.76
C ILE A 224 19.03 25.93 30.06
N LYS A 225 20.15 25.44 30.61
CA LYS A 225 20.19 24.67 31.87
C LYS A 225 19.62 25.50 33.01
N VAL A 226 20.14 26.72 33.22
CA VAL A 226 19.67 27.64 34.27
C VAL A 226 18.18 27.93 34.11
N MET A 227 17.72 28.19 32.88
CA MET A 227 16.30 28.44 32.59
C MET A 227 15.43 27.23 32.96
N LEU A 228 15.83 26.03 32.55
CA LEU A 228 15.09 24.79 32.79
C LEU A 228 15.09 24.40 34.28
N ASP A 229 16.23 24.44 34.97
CA ASP A 229 16.32 24.15 36.41
C ASP A 229 15.43 25.11 37.22
N SER A 230 15.36 26.38 36.81
CA SER A 230 14.58 27.41 37.48
C SER A 230 13.08 27.32 37.23
N ASN A 231 12.62 26.77 36.10
CA ASN A 231 11.22 26.90 35.66
C ASN A 231 10.49 25.58 35.38
N ASN A 232 11.21 24.55 34.95
CA ASN A 232 10.61 23.33 34.44
C ASN A 232 10.31 22.33 35.57
N VAL A 233 9.04 21.98 35.73
CA VAL A 233 8.61 21.12 36.84
C VAL A 233 9.14 19.69 36.73
N LEU A 234 9.29 19.16 35.51
CA LEU A 234 9.88 17.84 35.28
C LEU A 234 11.36 17.84 35.66
N VAL A 235 12.10 18.88 35.28
CA VAL A 235 13.52 19.03 35.66
C VAL A 235 13.66 19.06 37.16
N ARG A 236 12.82 19.84 37.87
CA ARG A 236 12.80 19.86 39.34
C ARG A 236 12.54 18.49 39.95
N SER A 237 11.59 17.72 39.43
CA SER A 237 11.34 16.34 39.90
C SER A 237 12.58 15.46 39.78
N TYR A 238 13.36 15.57 38.69
CA TYR A 238 14.62 14.84 38.52
C TYR A 238 15.75 15.39 39.42
N ARG A 239 15.78 16.70 39.71
CA ARG A 239 16.75 17.26 40.67
C ARG A 239 16.47 16.81 42.12
N ILE A 240 15.20 16.64 42.50
CA ILE A 240 14.84 16.05 43.81
C ILE A 240 15.37 14.62 43.92
N VAL A 241 15.23 13.82 42.85
CA VAL A 241 15.80 12.46 42.78
C VAL A 241 17.33 12.49 42.96
N ARG A 242 18.02 13.39 42.28
CA ARG A 242 19.47 13.60 42.45
C ARG A 242 19.84 13.92 43.89
N ASP A 243 19.18 14.90 44.49
CA ASP A 243 19.48 15.34 45.85
C ASP A 243 19.26 14.21 46.86
N THR A 244 18.25 13.36 46.61
CA THR A 244 18.00 12.15 47.40
C THR A 244 19.12 11.11 47.24
N PHE A 245 19.66 10.89 46.05
CA PHE A 245 20.82 10.01 45.84
C PHE A 245 22.11 10.56 46.46
N LEU A 246 22.31 11.88 46.48
CA LEU A 246 23.46 12.51 47.13
C LEU A 246 23.42 12.32 48.65
N GLN A 247 22.22 12.36 49.24
CA GLN A 247 22.02 12.10 50.66
C GLN A 247 22.11 10.61 50.99
N ASN A 248 21.55 9.74 50.14
CA ASN A 248 21.47 8.29 50.35
C ASN A 248 21.87 7.51 49.08
N PRO A 249 23.16 7.22 48.86
CA PRO A 249 23.64 6.61 47.61
C PRO A 249 23.14 5.17 47.34
N GLU A 250 22.74 4.44 48.38
CA GLU A 250 22.31 3.04 48.28
C GLU A 250 20.78 2.86 48.24
N VAL A 251 20.01 3.94 48.28
CA VAL A 251 18.54 3.84 48.29
C VAL A 251 18.02 3.35 46.93
N ASP A 252 17.14 2.34 46.95
CA ASP A 252 16.39 1.93 45.76
C ASP A 252 15.08 2.73 45.70
N MET A 253 14.94 3.56 44.66
CA MET A 253 13.80 4.44 44.47
C MET A 253 13.23 4.38 43.05
N LYS A 254 11.95 4.67 42.92
CA LYS A 254 11.26 4.76 41.63
C LYS A 254 10.64 6.16 41.50
N LEU A 255 10.91 6.84 40.39
CA LEU A 255 10.23 8.09 40.03
C LEU A 255 8.97 7.74 39.24
N ARG A 256 7.81 8.04 39.78
CA ARG A 256 6.52 7.87 39.10
C ARG A 256 6.04 9.20 38.56
N LEU A 257 5.98 9.37 37.24
CA LEU A 257 5.27 10.46 36.60
C LEU A 257 3.79 10.07 36.47
N ILE A 258 2.93 10.93 37.00
CA ILE A 258 1.49 10.67 37.14
C ILE A 258 0.80 10.95 35.80
N GLY A 259 0.05 9.96 35.29
CA GLY A 259 -0.60 9.99 33.98
C GLY A 259 -2.04 10.49 33.98
N ARG A 260 -2.71 10.53 35.14
CA ARG A 260 -4.07 11.09 35.32
C ARG A 260 -4.03 12.25 36.31
N ARG A 261 -4.49 13.42 35.86
CA ARG A 261 -4.63 14.61 36.73
C ARG A 261 -6.00 14.58 37.41
N GLU A 262 -6.05 14.92 38.70
CA GLU A 262 -7.30 14.97 39.48
C GLU A 262 -8.10 16.27 39.27
N GLN A 263 -7.49 17.29 38.66
CA GLN A 263 -8.08 18.62 38.44
C GLN A 263 -8.59 18.81 36.99
N ASP A 264 -9.56 19.71 36.78
CA ASP A 264 -10.08 20.06 35.44
C ASP A 264 -8.98 20.73 34.60
N GLU A 265 -8.48 20.02 33.59
CA GLU A 265 -7.41 20.47 32.67
C GLU A 265 -7.80 21.70 31.82
N ARG A 266 -9.05 22.19 31.88
CA ARG A 266 -9.45 23.48 31.28
C ARG A 266 -9.16 24.68 32.18
N THR A 267 -8.96 24.47 33.48
CA THR A 267 -8.71 25.53 34.46
C THR A 267 -7.21 25.81 34.62
N TYR A 268 -6.85 27.06 34.92
CA TYR A 268 -5.50 27.62 34.86
C TYR A 268 -4.53 27.14 35.96
N ASN A 269 -4.48 25.85 36.26
CA ASN A 269 -3.56 25.31 37.26
C ASN A 269 -2.33 24.71 36.57
N LEU A 270 -1.16 25.31 36.79
CA LEU A 270 0.12 24.70 36.45
C LEU A 270 0.35 23.53 37.40
N PRO A 271 0.75 22.36 36.90
CA PRO A 271 0.97 21.23 37.77
C PRO A 271 2.26 21.44 38.57
N THR A 272 2.21 21.23 39.87
CA THR A 272 3.37 21.28 40.78
C THR A 272 4.23 20.02 40.63
N ALA A 273 5.51 20.07 41.04
CA ALA A 273 6.41 18.92 40.90
C ALA A 273 5.86 17.65 41.61
N SER A 274 5.13 17.83 42.71
CA SER A 274 4.43 16.78 43.47
C SER A 274 3.13 16.28 42.81
N GLU A 275 2.44 17.12 42.02
CA GLU A 275 1.29 16.71 41.20
C GLU A 275 1.72 16.02 39.88
N VAL A 276 2.92 16.33 39.38
CA VAL A 276 3.48 15.72 38.16
C VAL A 276 4.18 14.41 38.46
N ALA A 277 4.90 14.33 39.58
CA ALA A 277 5.73 13.19 39.92
C ALA A 277 5.75 12.89 41.42
N SER A 278 5.80 11.61 41.76
CA SER A 278 5.95 11.12 43.13
C SER A 278 7.16 10.18 43.23
N LEU A 279 7.92 10.28 44.33
CA LEU A 279 9.00 9.35 44.69
C LEU A 279 8.43 8.16 45.45
N ILE A 280 8.76 6.95 45.01
CA ILE A 280 8.39 5.69 45.67
C ILE A 280 9.66 5.03 46.18
N ILE A 281 9.68 4.68 47.48
CA ILE A 281 10.78 3.96 48.14
C ILE A 281 10.27 2.56 48.48
N GLY A 282 10.94 1.51 47.98
CA GLY A 282 10.53 0.10 48.17
C GLY A 282 9.57 -0.47 47.10
N ASP A 283 8.97 -1.62 47.40
CA ASP A 283 8.03 -2.32 46.51
C ASP A 283 6.57 -1.99 46.81
N ILE A 284 5.90 -1.37 45.84
CA ILE A 284 4.46 -1.16 45.83
C ILE A 284 3.96 -1.51 44.43
N SER A 285 3.19 -2.59 44.32
CA SER A 285 2.59 -3.07 43.06
C SER A 285 1.16 -2.59 42.84
N ASP A 286 0.44 -2.18 43.89
CA ASP A 286 -1.03 -2.18 43.85
C ASP A 286 -1.66 -0.79 43.60
N SER A 287 -0.87 0.28 43.48
CA SER A 287 -1.38 1.66 43.30
C SER A 287 -0.96 2.34 41.99
N ILE A 288 -0.30 1.64 41.06
CA ILE A 288 0.20 2.22 39.79
C ILE A 288 -0.92 2.22 38.73
N GLU A 289 -1.30 3.39 38.23
CA GLU A 289 -2.27 3.44 37.13
C GLU A 289 -1.61 2.97 35.82
N LYS A 290 -2.38 2.33 34.93
CA LYS A 290 -1.89 1.80 33.64
C LYS A 290 -1.26 2.84 32.71
N ARG A 291 -1.41 4.14 33.01
CA ARG A 291 -0.89 5.25 32.21
C ARG A 291 0.37 5.89 32.77
N ASP A 292 0.76 5.61 34.02
CA ASP A 292 1.91 6.26 34.66
C ASP A 292 3.24 5.84 34.05
N ILE A 293 4.24 6.73 34.09
CA ILE A 293 5.63 6.39 33.72
C ILE A 293 6.41 6.14 35.01
N VAL A 294 6.91 4.92 35.19
CA VAL A 294 7.71 4.54 36.36
C VAL A 294 9.16 4.34 35.96
N VAL A 295 10.03 5.26 36.40
CA VAL A 295 11.47 5.22 36.12
C VAL A 295 12.20 4.65 37.34
N GLN A 296 12.80 3.47 37.17
CA GLN A 296 13.47 2.74 38.24
C GLN A 296 14.95 3.13 38.38
N THR A 297 15.55 2.91 39.57
CA THR A 297 16.98 3.14 39.85
C THR A 297 17.89 2.50 38.80
N LYS A 298 17.76 1.18 38.59
CA LYS A 298 18.53 0.37 37.65
C LYS A 298 17.64 -0.76 37.09
N ASN A 299 17.39 -0.75 35.78
CA ASN A 299 16.66 -1.83 35.09
C ASN A 299 17.37 -2.29 33.78
N GLY A 300 18.49 -1.66 33.43
CA GLY A 300 19.30 -2.01 32.25
C GLY A 300 18.66 -1.76 30.87
N SER A 301 17.32 -1.73 30.77
CA SER A 301 16.55 -1.62 29.54
C SER A 301 15.92 -0.23 29.36
N LEU A 302 15.72 0.18 28.10
CA LEU A 302 14.94 1.35 27.73
C LEU A 302 13.45 0.97 27.69
N GLN A 303 12.59 1.76 28.34
CA GLN A 303 11.15 1.51 28.38
C GLN A 303 10.42 2.50 27.47
N ARG A 304 9.52 2.00 26.62
CA ARG A 304 8.63 2.84 25.80
C ARG A 304 7.60 3.51 26.70
N ILE A 305 7.42 4.82 26.53
CA ILE A 305 6.38 5.58 27.25
C ILE A 305 5.11 5.71 26.40
N SER A 306 3.96 5.79 27.07
CA SER A 306 2.67 5.89 26.37
C SER A 306 2.50 7.25 25.70
N GLU A 307 2.10 7.25 24.42
CA GLU A 307 1.71 8.46 23.67
C GLU A 307 0.51 9.19 24.28
N LEU A 308 -0.22 8.55 25.20
CA LEU A 308 -1.37 9.13 25.89
C LEU A 308 -1.01 9.81 27.22
N HIS A 309 0.26 9.74 27.63
CA HIS A 309 0.72 10.40 28.85
C HIS A 309 0.83 11.91 28.63
N PRO A 310 0.31 12.77 29.53
CA PRO A 310 0.40 14.23 29.40
C PRO A 310 1.83 14.75 29.20
N SER A 311 2.80 14.20 29.95
CA SER A 311 4.22 14.52 29.82
C SER A 311 4.97 13.92 28.60
N TYR A 312 4.30 13.19 27.70
CA TYR A 312 4.95 12.57 26.53
C TYR A 312 5.75 13.58 25.68
N LEU A 313 5.10 14.67 25.24
CA LEU A 313 5.77 15.72 24.46
C LEU A 313 6.69 16.61 25.30
N PRO A 314 6.34 17.05 26.52
CA PRO A 314 7.24 17.82 27.38
C PRO A 314 8.57 17.13 27.69
N LEU A 315 8.58 15.79 27.84
CA LEU A 315 9.81 15.02 28.04
C LEU A 315 10.70 15.02 26.79
N GLN A 316 10.12 15.05 25.59
CA GLN A 316 10.85 15.05 24.32
C GLN A 316 11.23 16.45 23.81
N TYR A 317 10.43 17.47 24.11
CA TYR A 317 10.59 18.85 23.65
C TYR A 317 10.69 19.88 24.78
N PRO A 318 11.62 19.75 25.74
CA PRO A 318 11.72 20.69 26.86
C PRO A 318 11.97 22.15 26.43
N LEU A 319 12.54 22.38 25.24
CA LEU A 319 12.70 23.73 24.69
C LEU A 319 11.38 24.37 24.23
N LEU A 320 10.36 23.56 23.91
CA LEU A 320 9.03 24.03 23.53
C LEU A 320 8.09 24.11 24.75
N PHE A 321 8.33 23.28 25.76
CA PHE A 321 7.59 23.22 27.02
C PHE A 321 8.48 23.68 28.18
N SER A 322 8.88 24.95 28.17
CA SER A 322 9.86 25.51 29.11
C SER A 322 9.50 25.34 30.59
N TYR A 323 8.21 25.25 30.93
CA TYR A 323 7.73 24.99 32.29
C TYR A 323 7.39 23.52 32.55
N GLY A 324 7.45 22.66 31.53
CA GLY A 324 7.00 21.27 31.61
C GLY A 324 5.47 21.14 31.56
N ASP A 325 4.77 22.11 30.94
CA ASP A 325 3.31 22.13 30.81
C ASP A 325 2.79 20.84 30.16
N ASP A 326 1.69 20.30 30.67
CA ASP A 326 1.11 19.06 30.15
C ASP A 326 0.69 19.18 28.67
N GLY A 327 0.96 18.11 27.92
CA GLY A 327 0.55 17.92 26.55
C GLY A 327 -0.92 17.52 26.41
N TYR A 328 -1.20 16.55 25.54
CA TYR A 328 -2.56 16.03 25.36
C TYR A 328 -2.86 14.94 26.39
N SER A 329 -4.03 15.01 27.03
CA SER A 329 -4.62 13.91 27.79
C SER A 329 -5.94 13.44 27.16
N VAL A 330 -6.38 12.23 27.48
CA VAL A 330 -7.66 11.68 26.97
C VAL A 330 -8.89 12.23 27.69
N ASP A 331 -8.69 12.90 28.83
CA ASP A 331 -9.74 13.32 29.76
C ASP A 331 -10.15 14.80 29.55
N ILE A 332 -9.50 15.50 28.62
CA ILE A 332 -9.89 16.85 28.19
C ILE A 332 -11.31 16.83 27.59
N LEU A 333 -12.26 17.48 28.24
CA LEU A 333 -13.65 17.57 27.79
C LEU A 333 -13.89 18.74 26.80
N HIS A 334 -14.87 18.64 25.90
CA HIS A 334 -15.32 19.74 25.00
C HIS A 334 -16.10 20.83 25.74
N ARG A 335 -15.91 22.12 25.41
CA ARG A 335 -16.56 23.26 26.08
C ARG A 335 -18.07 23.04 26.27
N GLY A 336 -18.56 23.30 27.49
CA GLY A 336 -19.98 23.17 27.84
C GLY A 336 -20.47 21.75 28.08
N VAL A 337 -19.57 20.76 28.06
CA VAL A 337 -19.87 19.35 28.39
C VAL A 337 -19.39 19.06 29.82
N SER A 338 -20.29 18.51 30.63
CA SER A 338 -20.03 17.90 31.94
C SER A 338 -20.10 16.37 31.85
N PHE A 339 -19.52 15.66 32.82
CA PHE A 339 -19.58 14.20 32.92
C PHE A 339 -21.02 13.62 32.99
N THR A 340 -22.02 14.47 33.22
CA THR A 340 -23.45 14.10 33.34
C THR A 340 -24.26 14.21 32.04
N THR A 341 -23.65 14.68 30.94
CA THR A 341 -24.37 14.85 29.66
C THR A 341 -24.22 13.61 28.76
N ASP A 342 -25.35 13.08 28.25
CA ASP A 342 -25.45 11.97 27.28
C ASP A 342 -24.94 12.36 25.87
N ASN A 343 -23.70 12.81 25.81
CA ASN A 343 -23.08 13.28 24.57
C ASN A 343 -22.21 12.17 23.99
N LYS A 344 -22.58 11.65 22.80
CA LYS A 344 -21.85 10.57 22.11
C LYS A 344 -20.35 10.84 21.88
N ARG A 345 -19.89 12.09 22.01
CA ARG A 345 -18.49 12.49 21.90
C ARG A 345 -18.17 13.70 22.80
N ALA A 346 -18.02 13.42 24.09
CA ALA A 346 -17.75 14.40 25.13
C ALA A 346 -16.30 14.95 25.14
N ASN A 347 -15.32 14.15 24.72
CA ASN A 347 -13.89 14.46 24.92
C ASN A 347 -13.24 15.07 23.67
N CYS A 348 -12.34 16.01 23.91
CA CYS A 348 -11.40 16.58 22.95
C CYS A 348 -10.49 15.49 22.38
N THR A 349 -10.45 15.41 21.06
CA THR A 349 -9.56 14.47 20.39
C THR A 349 -8.18 15.06 20.22
N MET A 350 -7.16 14.21 20.21
CA MET A 350 -5.76 14.60 20.01
C MET A 350 -5.57 15.48 18.76
N ARG A 351 -6.27 15.15 17.66
CA ARG A 351 -6.30 15.99 16.46
C ARG A 351 -6.84 17.40 16.73
N GLU A 352 -7.95 17.51 17.45
CA GLU A 352 -8.57 18.80 17.80
C GLU A 352 -7.64 19.62 18.70
N TYR A 353 -6.99 18.97 19.67
CA TYR A 353 -6.00 19.58 20.54
C TYR A 353 -4.84 20.19 19.73
N PHE A 354 -4.23 19.41 18.84
CA PHE A 354 -3.08 19.91 18.07
C PHE A 354 -3.49 20.90 16.98
N ALA A 355 -4.62 20.70 16.30
CA ALA A 355 -5.16 21.69 15.36
C ALA A 355 -5.45 23.04 16.03
N TYR A 356 -5.78 23.06 17.33
CA TYR A 356 -5.87 24.27 18.14
C TYR A 356 -4.49 24.84 18.50
N ARG A 357 -3.55 24.01 18.94
CA ARG A 357 -2.21 24.44 19.41
C ARG A 357 -1.34 25.02 18.29
N ILE A 358 -1.47 24.54 17.05
CA ILE A 358 -0.67 25.02 15.91
C ILE A 358 -1.29 26.22 15.16
N GLN A 359 -2.27 26.90 15.76
CA GLN A 359 -2.80 28.15 15.22
C GLN A 359 -1.96 29.33 15.67
N ASP A 360 -1.65 30.22 14.73
CA ASP A 360 -1.14 31.55 15.05
C ASP A 360 -2.25 32.38 15.69
N ARG A 361 -1.91 33.14 16.74
CA ARG A 361 -2.89 33.87 17.56
C ARG A 361 -2.49 35.32 17.69
N ASP A 362 -3.51 36.17 17.77
CA ASP A 362 -3.25 37.58 17.96
C ASP A 362 -2.61 37.89 19.32
N HIS A 363 -1.70 38.87 19.34
CA HIS A 363 -0.97 39.33 20.53
C HIS A 363 -0.23 38.24 21.35
N SER A 364 0.11 37.09 20.74
CA SER A 364 0.81 35.99 21.41
C SER A 364 1.98 35.47 20.60
N PHE A 365 3.17 35.43 21.18
CA PHE A 365 4.32 34.75 20.60
C PHE A 365 4.27 33.25 20.94
N SER A 366 4.45 32.39 19.93
CA SER A 366 4.46 30.93 20.11
C SER A 366 5.86 30.37 19.87
N LEU A 367 6.47 29.78 20.91
CA LEU A 367 7.74 29.05 20.76
C LEU A 367 7.61 27.91 19.74
N ILE A 368 6.47 27.20 19.76
CA ILE A 368 6.20 26.09 18.85
C ILE A 368 6.29 26.56 17.40
N LEU A 369 5.54 27.61 17.02
CA LEU A 369 5.46 28.10 15.63
C LEU A 369 6.75 28.79 15.16
N ASN A 370 7.54 29.34 16.08
CA ASN A 370 8.82 29.99 15.76
C ASN A 370 10.02 29.02 15.88
N SER A 371 9.70 27.73 15.95
CA SER A 371 10.54 26.52 15.96
C SER A 371 11.65 26.30 14.94
N LYS A 372 11.39 26.82 13.73
CA LYS A 372 12.04 26.41 12.48
C LYS A 372 12.09 24.89 12.33
N ARG A 373 13.30 24.31 12.23
CA ARG A 373 13.53 22.87 12.04
C ARG A 373 12.93 22.02 13.16
N LEU A 374 12.86 22.54 14.40
CA LEU A 374 12.25 21.80 15.51
C LEU A 374 10.73 21.73 15.39
N PHE A 375 10.08 22.76 14.82
CA PHE A 375 8.64 22.73 14.54
C PHE A 375 8.29 21.68 13.49
N GLN A 376 9.11 21.51 12.45
CA GLN A 376 8.92 20.44 11.48
C GLN A 376 8.99 19.05 12.14
N GLN A 377 9.94 18.85 13.06
CA GLN A 377 10.06 17.61 13.84
C GLN A 377 8.83 17.41 14.75
N PHE A 378 8.42 18.46 15.47
CA PHE A 378 7.25 18.45 16.35
C PHE A 378 5.96 18.07 15.61
N LEU A 379 5.72 18.64 14.42
CA LEU A 379 4.53 18.32 13.61
C LEU A 379 4.48 16.85 13.20
N VAL A 380 5.63 16.29 12.75
CA VAL A 380 5.72 14.88 12.38
C VAL A 380 5.48 13.99 13.59
N ASP A 381 6.11 14.29 14.73
CA ASP A 381 5.96 13.52 15.96
C ASP A 381 4.50 13.52 16.45
N VAL A 382 3.88 14.70 16.55
CA VAL A 382 2.47 14.87 16.88
C VAL A 382 1.54 14.07 15.96
N TYR A 383 1.77 14.07 14.65
CA TYR A 383 0.93 13.30 13.74
C TYR A 383 1.16 11.79 13.90
N THR A 384 2.40 11.34 14.08
CA THR A 384 2.66 9.92 14.36
C THR A 384 2.05 9.46 15.68
N MET A 385 2.07 10.30 16.72
CA MET A 385 1.39 10.08 18.00
C MET A 385 -0.12 9.86 17.79
N MET A 386 -0.75 10.68 16.92
CA MET A 386 -2.16 10.52 16.53
C MET A 386 -2.43 9.23 15.74
N GLU A 387 -1.56 8.86 14.80
CA GLU A 387 -1.68 7.61 14.05
C GLU A 387 -1.51 6.39 14.95
N THR A 388 -0.50 6.40 15.83
CA THR A 388 -0.25 5.34 16.80
C THR A 388 -1.46 5.11 17.69
N LYS A 389 -2.10 6.17 18.21
CA LYS A 389 -3.35 6.04 18.97
C LYS A 389 -4.46 5.34 18.15
N ARG A 390 -4.62 5.70 16.87
CA ARG A 390 -5.66 5.11 16.01
C ARG A 390 -5.38 3.65 15.71
N LEU A 391 -4.13 3.32 15.40
CA LEU A 391 -3.68 1.95 15.12
C LEU A 391 -3.75 1.08 16.38
N TYR A 392 -3.40 1.63 17.54
CA TYR A 392 -3.56 0.95 18.83
C TYR A 392 -5.02 0.65 19.14
N TYR A 393 -5.93 1.60 18.88
CA TYR A 393 -7.37 1.35 18.97
C TYR A 393 -7.79 0.22 18.04
N ILE A 394 -7.40 0.25 16.76
CA ILE A 394 -7.73 -0.81 15.80
C ILE A 394 -7.20 -2.16 16.29
N ARG A 395 -5.96 -2.23 16.75
CA ARG A 395 -5.34 -3.44 17.30
C ARG A 395 -6.12 -3.97 18.50
N ARG A 396 -6.50 -3.10 19.43
CA ARG A 396 -7.30 -3.49 20.61
C ARG A 396 -8.72 -3.91 20.28
N GLN A 397 -9.29 -3.42 19.20
CA GLN A 397 -10.66 -3.71 18.79
C GLN A 397 -10.76 -4.93 17.87
N GLN A 398 -9.67 -5.64 17.58
CA GLN A 398 -9.74 -6.82 16.71
C GLN A 398 -10.65 -7.92 17.28
N HIS A 399 -10.76 -8.05 18.60
CA HIS A 399 -11.68 -9.00 19.25
C HIS A 399 -13.17 -8.73 18.94
N VAL A 400 -13.56 -7.50 18.58
CA VAL A 400 -14.93 -7.12 18.17
C VAL A 400 -15.13 -6.95 16.66
N LEU A 401 -14.11 -7.25 15.85
CA LEU A 401 -14.09 -7.00 14.40
C LEU A 401 -13.89 -8.29 13.60
N ARG A 402 -14.37 -9.43 14.11
CA ARG A 402 -14.35 -10.69 13.38
C ARG A 402 -15.39 -10.66 12.27
N CYS A 403 -15.09 -11.29 11.14
CA CYS A 403 -15.96 -11.32 9.97
C CYS A 403 -15.92 -12.70 9.32
N ASP A 404 -17.10 -13.31 9.13
CA ASP A 404 -17.27 -14.57 8.42
C ASP A 404 -18.63 -14.58 7.66
N SER A 405 -18.86 -15.58 6.82
CA SER A 405 -20.13 -15.80 6.13
C SER A 405 -21.19 -16.40 7.04
N TYR A 406 -22.46 -16.01 6.82
CA TYR A 406 -23.61 -16.56 7.56
C TYR A 406 -23.71 -18.09 7.46
N GLU A 407 -23.47 -18.65 6.27
CA GLU A 407 -23.46 -20.09 6.05
C GLU A 407 -22.39 -20.82 6.89
N ASN A 408 -21.16 -20.27 6.99
CA ASN A 408 -20.10 -20.87 7.78
C ASN A 408 -20.45 -20.89 9.28
N LEU A 409 -20.97 -19.77 9.81
CA LEU A 409 -21.43 -19.69 11.20
C LEU A 409 -22.58 -20.66 11.49
N ARG A 410 -23.54 -20.78 10.57
CA ARG A 410 -24.64 -21.76 10.68
C ARG A 410 -24.13 -23.20 10.67
N ASN A 411 -23.15 -23.50 9.82
CA ASN A 411 -22.54 -24.84 9.74
C ASN A 411 -21.75 -25.18 11.00
N GLN A 412 -21.03 -24.22 11.59
CA GLN A 412 -20.35 -24.42 12.86
C GLN A 412 -21.32 -24.64 14.02
N LYS A 413 -22.44 -23.91 14.06
CA LYS A 413 -23.54 -24.17 14.99
C LYS A 413 -24.07 -25.59 14.82
N ALA A 414 -24.34 -26.01 13.58
CA ALA A 414 -24.83 -27.35 13.27
C ALA A 414 -23.84 -28.47 13.66
N GLN A 415 -22.54 -28.16 13.67
CA GLN A 415 -21.47 -29.05 14.13
C GLN A 415 -21.26 -29.01 15.65
N GLY A 416 -22.09 -28.28 16.41
CA GLY A 416 -22.03 -28.20 17.87
C GLY A 416 -20.93 -27.29 18.42
N THR A 417 -20.35 -26.42 17.59
CA THR A 417 -19.34 -25.45 18.03
C THR A 417 -20.04 -24.25 18.69
N THR A 418 -19.82 -24.07 19.99
CA THR A 418 -20.31 -22.91 20.75
C THR A 418 -19.28 -21.78 20.85
N ASP A 419 -18.01 -22.07 20.60
CA ASP A 419 -16.90 -21.13 20.67
C ASP A 419 -16.43 -20.69 19.27
N ILE A 420 -16.74 -19.45 18.90
CA ILE A 420 -16.35 -18.82 17.63
C ILE A 420 -15.07 -17.96 17.75
N SER A 421 -14.34 -18.04 18.87
CA SER A 421 -13.11 -17.29 19.15
C SER A 421 -11.91 -17.64 18.25
N ASN A 422 -11.95 -18.74 17.50
CA ASN A 422 -10.90 -19.13 16.55
C ASN A 422 -11.32 -19.01 15.08
N VAL A 423 -12.51 -18.46 14.81
CA VAL A 423 -13.14 -18.46 13.48
C VAL A 423 -13.05 -17.06 12.87
N GLY A 424 -12.56 -16.98 11.63
CA GLY A 424 -12.34 -15.72 10.88
C GLY A 424 -10.90 -15.17 10.93
N GLN A 425 -10.63 -14.12 10.14
CA GLN A 425 -9.31 -13.49 10.02
C GLN A 425 -9.05 -12.49 11.18
N ARG A 426 -7.91 -12.62 11.88
CA ARG A 426 -7.69 -12.02 13.22
C ARG A 426 -7.13 -10.59 13.30
N VAL A 427 -6.48 -10.03 12.26
CA VAL A 427 -6.01 -8.62 12.27
C VAL A 427 -6.16 -7.96 10.90
N ILE A 428 -7.12 -7.05 10.73
CA ILE A 428 -7.40 -6.38 9.44
C ILE A 428 -7.38 -4.86 9.59
N LEU A 429 -6.53 -4.16 8.84
CA LEU A 429 -6.68 -2.72 8.63
C LEU A 429 -7.86 -2.46 7.69
N HIS A 430 -8.92 -1.88 8.25
CA HIS A 430 -10.15 -1.60 7.50
C HIS A 430 -9.92 -0.62 6.34
N SER A 431 -10.68 -0.77 5.25
CA SER A 431 -10.57 0.07 4.04
C SER A 431 -10.89 1.56 4.25
N SER A 432 -11.43 1.93 5.41
CA SER A 432 -11.66 3.32 5.84
C SER A 432 -10.44 3.96 6.51
N PHE A 433 -9.40 3.18 6.84
CA PHE A 433 -8.17 3.70 7.42
C PHE A 433 -7.37 4.46 6.35
N THR A 434 -7.46 5.79 6.40
CA THR A 434 -6.82 6.69 5.43
C THR A 434 -5.32 6.45 5.33
N GLY A 435 -4.83 6.24 4.11
CA GLY A 435 -3.41 5.96 3.82
C GLY A 435 -3.03 4.48 3.85
N GLY A 436 -3.88 3.59 4.38
CA GLY A 436 -3.66 2.14 4.35
C GLY A 436 -3.76 1.55 2.94
N ALA A 437 -3.19 0.36 2.72
CA ALA A 437 -3.15 -0.30 1.41
C ALA A 437 -4.56 -0.52 0.82
N ARG A 438 -5.49 -1.03 1.62
CA ARG A 438 -6.90 -1.19 1.20
C ARG A 438 -7.56 0.15 0.87
N TYR A 439 -7.30 1.20 1.64
CA TYR A 439 -7.85 2.52 1.37
C TYR A 439 -7.39 3.05 0.00
N MET A 440 -6.09 2.93 -0.31
CA MET A 440 -5.52 3.34 -1.60
C MET A 440 -6.12 2.52 -2.75
N LEU A 441 -6.16 1.19 -2.62
CA LEU A 441 -6.75 0.30 -3.62
C LEU A 441 -8.22 0.64 -3.90
N GLN A 442 -9.00 0.90 -2.85
CA GLN A 442 -10.41 1.22 -3.02
C GLN A 442 -10.62 2.58 -3.69
N ASN A 443 -9.76 3.58 -3.45
CA ASN A 443 -9.80 4.84 -4.18
C ASN A 443 -9.41 4.69 -5.65
N TYR A 444 -8.45 3.82 -5.95
CA TYR A 444 -8.13 3.44 -7.33
C TYR A 444 -9.32 2.80 -8.03
N LEU A 445 -9.95 1.78 -7.42
CA LEU A 445 -11.12 1.12 -8.00
C LEU A 445 -12.32 2.08 -8.15
N ASP A 446 -12.48 3.02 -7.22
CA ASP A 446 -13.51 4.06 -7.33
C ASP A 446 -13.23 4.98 -8.54
N ALA A 447 -11.98 5.40 -8.75
CA ALA A 447 -11.60 6.21 -9.90
C ALA A 447 -11.73 5.43 -11.24
N MET A 448 -11.40 4.14 -11.26
CA MET A 448 -11.63 3.28 -12.43
C MET A 448 -13.13 3.16 -12.78
N SER A 449 -14.00 3.20 -11.78
CA SER A 449 -15.45 3.17 -12.02
C SER A 449 -15.98 4.46 -12.62
N LEU A 450 -15.34 5.61 -12.31
CA LEU A 450 -15.61 6.86 -13.01
C LEU A 450 -15.19 6.74 -14.49
N CYS A 451 -14.05 6.12 -14.78
CA CYS A 451 -13.66 5.84 -16.17
C CYS A 451 -14.65 4.93 -16.90
N LYS A 452 -15.13 3.86 -16.24
CA LYS A 452 -16.16 2.98 -16.81
C LYS A 452 -17.44 3.76 -17.14
N TRP A 453 -17.79 4.74 -16.31
CA TRP A 453 -19.05 5.49 -16.45
C TRP A 453 -18.98 6.67 -17.42
N PHE A 454 -17.91 7.47 -17.38
CA PHE A 454 -17.78 8.72 -18.14
C PHE A 454 -16.82 8.61 -19.34
N GLY A 455 -16.15 7.46 -19.50
CA GLY A 455 -15.04 7.26 -20.43
C GLY A 455 -13.71 7.74 -19.85
N TYR A 456 -12.69 7.87 -20.70
CA TYR A 456 -11.38 8.37 -20.30
C TYR A 456 -11.42 9.82 -19.79
N PRO A 457 -10.57 10.19 -18.81
CA PRO A 457 -10.44 11.59 -18.42
C PRO A 457 -9.89 12.41 -19.59
N ASP A 458 -10.34 13.64 -19.78
CA ASP A 458 -9.91 14.48 -20.90
C ASP A 458 -8.63 15.26 -20.57
N PHE A 459 -8.47 15.67 -19.31
CA PHE A 459 -7.30 16.43 -18.85
C PHE A 459 -6.67 15.79 -17.60
N PHE A 460 -5.35 15.75 -17.60
CA PHE A 460 -4.50 15.49 -16.44
C PHE A 460 -3.76 16.78 -16.08
N ILE A 461 -3.95 17.25 -14.86
CA ILE A 461 -3.34 18.50 -14.38
C ILE A 461 -2.54 18.18 -13.13
N THR A 462 -1.33 18.72 -13.04
CA THR A 462 -0.57 18.73 -11.79
C THR A 462 -0.44 20.16 -11.28
N PHE A 463 -0.59 20.38 -9.98
CA PHE A 463 -0.48 21.70 -9.36
C PHE A 463 0.39 21.61 -8.10
N THR A 464 1.51 22.32 -8.08
CA THR A 464 2.48 22.31 -6.98
C THR A 464 2.40 23.58 -6.15
N CYS A 465 2.45 23.47 -4.83
CA CYS A 465 2.52 24.61 -3.93
C CYS A 465 3.74 25.49 -4.25
N ASN A 466 3.53 26.81 -4.31
CA ASN A 466 4.59 27.79 -4.53
C ASN A 466 4.90 28.55 -3.22
N PRO A 467 6.05 28.31 -2.58
CA PRO A 467 6.46 29.03 -1.37
C PRO A 467 6.68 30.53 -1.58
N LYS A 468 6.81 31.00 -2.84
CA LYS A 468 7.05 32.39 -3.20
C LYS A 468 5.76 33.20 -3.41
N TRP A 469 4.59 32.64 -3.13
CA TRP A 469 3.34 33.38 -3.28
C TRP A 469 3.35 34.67 -2.44
N PRO A 470 2.81 35.78 -2.98
CA PRO A 470 2.69 37.07 -2.27
C PRO A 470 2.13 36.95 -0.86
N GLU A 471 1.09 36.16 -0.63
CA GLU A 471 0.49 36.02 0.70
C GLU A 471 1.48 35.39 1.71
N ILE A 472 2.34 34.47 1.26
CA ILE A 472 3.39 33.88 2.12
C ILE A 472 4.47 34.91 2.40
N LYS A 473 4.91 35.64 1.36
CA LYS A 473 5.93 36.69 1.51
C LYS A 473 5.47 37.78 2.47
N ARG A 474 4.21 38.21 2.37
CA ARG A 474 3.61 39.19 3.29
C ARG A 474 3.49 38.62 4.70
N PHE A 475 3.06 37.36 4.84
CA PHE A 475 2.96 36.68 6.14
C PHE A 475 4.30 36.63 6.90
N ILE A 476 5.42 36.37 6.20
CA ILE A 476 6.75 36.28 6.86
C ILE A 476 7.54 37.60 6.86
N LYS A 477 7.03 38.66 6.24
CA LYS A 477 7.78 39.91 5.95
C LYS A 477 8.51 40.47 7.18
N ASP A 478 7.81 40.50 8.32
CA ASP A 478 8.32 41.09 9.57
C ASP A 478 8.87 40.04 10.54
N THR A 479 9.28 38.88 10.01
CA THR A 479 9.77 37.74 10.80
C THR A 479 11.14 37.26 10.30
N SER A 480 11.83 36.47 11.12
CA SER A 480 13.07 35.80 10.73
C SER A 480 12.86 34.40 10.15
N LEU A 481 11.60 34.05 9.85
CA LEU A 481 11.20 32.75 9.32
C LEU A 481 11.32 32.71 7.80
N GLN A 482 11.59 31.52 7.27
CA GLN A 482 11.47 31.22 5.85
C GLN A 482 10.17 30.47 5.57
N PRO A 483 9.65 30.45 4.32
CA PRO A 483 8.43 29.73 3.98
C PRO A 483 8.43 28.27 4.47
N GLU A 484 9.58 27.58 4.40
CA GLU A 484 9.68 26.16 4.75
C GLU A 484 9.74 25.91 6.26
N ASP A 485 9.96 26.96 7.06
CA ASP A 485 9.81 26.91 8.51
C ASP A 485 8.34 26.85 8.94
N ARG A 486 7.40 27.18 8.04
CA ARG A 486 5.94 27.23 8.30
C ARG A 486 5.14 26.30 7.38
N PRO A 487 5.35 24.96 7.46
CA PRO A 487 4.62 23.99 6.65
C PRO A 487 3.10 24.01 6.88
N ASP A 488 2.65 24.44 8.05
CA ASP A 488 1.24 24.65 8.38
C ASP A 488 0.61 25.74 7.48
N ILE A 489 1.33 26.85 7.27
CA ILE A 489 0.89 27.97 6.42
C ILE A 489 0.93 27.59 4.94
N LEU A 490 1.99 26.91 4.50
CA LEU A 490 2.08 26.39 3.13
C LEU A 490 0.89 25.48 2.79
N CYS A 491 0.54 24.56 3.70
CA CYS A 491 -0.61 23.67 3.51
C CYS A 491 -1.95 24.41 3.50
N ARG A 492 -2.14 25.37 4.40
CA ARG A 492 -3.37 26.18 4.48
C ARG A 492 -3.59 26.98 3.19
N LEU A 493 -2.58 27.73 2.75
CA LEU A 493 -2.68 28.55 1.54
C LEU A 493 -2.81 27.69 0.27
N PHE A 494 -2.06 26.59 0.18
CA PHE A 494 -2.24 25.65 -0.94
C PHE A 494 -3.66 25.10 -1.00
N LYS A 495 -4.27 24.76 0.15
CA LYS A 495 -5.66 24.28 0.18
C LYS A 495 -6.64 25.34 -0.31
N ILE A 496 -6.47 26.60 0.11
CA ILE A 496 -7.29 27.72 -0.34
C ILE A 496 -7.19 27.88 -1.87
N LYS A 497 -5.96 27.92 -2.41
CA LYS A 497 -5.73 28.07 -3.85
C LYS A 497 -6.21 26.85 -4.64
N LEU A 498 -6.04 25.63 -4.13
CA LEU A 498 -6.57 24.42 -4.76
C LEU A 498 -8.10 24.43 -4.83
N ASP A 499 -8.77 24.89 -3.77
CA ASP A 499 -10.23 24.99 -3.77
C ASP A 499 -10.73 26.04 -4.77
N ALA A 500 -10.05 27.18 -4.86
CA ALA A 500 -10.32 28.20 -5.88
C ALA A 500 -10.05 27.68 -7.29
N PHE A 501 -8.96 26.92 -7.47
CA PHE A 501 -8.59 26.29 -8.74
C PHE A 501 -9.67 25.31 -9.23
N ILE A 502 -10.14 24.41 -8.34
CA ILE A 502 -11.24 23.48 -8.66
C ILE A 502 -12.55 24.24 -8.91
N LYS A 503 -12.80 25.34 -8.20
CA LYS A 503 -13.96 26.20 -8.42
C LYS A 503 -13.93 26.83 -9.81
N ASP A 504 -12.79 27.36 -10.25
CA ASP A 504 -12.63 27.93 -11.60
C ASP A 504 -12.85 26.88 -12.69
N LEU A 505 -12.31 25.67 -12.51
CA LEU A 505 -12.52 24.56 -13.45
C LEU A 505 -13.99 24.16 -13.60
N ARG A 506 -14.78 24.22 -12.53
CA ARG A 506 -16.15 23.69 -12.51
C ARG A 506 -17.24 24.73 -12.69
N GLU A 507 -17.17 25.81 -11.93
CA GLU A 507 -18.22 26.82 -11.87
C GLU A 507 -18.02 27.86 -12.96
N LYS A 508 -16.78 28.30 -13.19
CA LYS A 508 -16.45 29.20 -14.30
C LYS A 508 -16.27 28.47 -15.63
N GLN A 509 -16.21 27.14 -15.60
CA GLN A 509 -16.15 26.29 -16.79
C GLN A 509 -15.03 26.72 -17.76
N ILE A 510 -13.83 27.00 -17.25
CA ILE A 510 -12.73 27.56 -18.07
C ILE A 510 -12.33 26.65 -19.24
N PHE A 511 -12.60 25.34 -19.16
CA PHE A 511 -12.40 24.38 -20.24
C PHE A 511 -13.73 23.82 -20.80
N GLY A 512 -14.87 24.33 -20.34
CA GLY A 512 -16.20 23.77 -20.56
C GLY A 512 -16.76 23.05 -19.34
N LYS A 513 -17.91 22.39 -19.51
CA LYS A 513 -18.67 21.76 -18.42
C LYS A 513 -17.99 20.48 -17.94
N VAL A 514 -17.65 20.42 -16.66
CA VAL A 514 -17.06 19.23 -15.99
C VAL A 514 -18.16 18.30 -15.47
N GLN A 515 -18.15 17.03 -15.88
CA GLN A 515 -19.07 15.99 -15.38
C GLN A 515 -18.58 15.31 -14.11
N ALA A 516 -17.28 14.99 -14.04
CA ALA A 516 -16.63 14.40 -12.87
C ALA A 516 -15.19 14.92 -12.76
N TYR A 517 -14.63 14.85 -11.57
CA TYR A 517 -13.18 15.00 -11.38
C TYR A 517 -12.72 14.16 -10.21
N VAL A 518 -11.44 13.80 -10.24
CA VAL A 518 -10.75 13.17 -9.12
C VAL A 518 -9.45 13.92 -8.91
N TYR A 519 -9.10 14.21 -7.66
CA TYR A 519 -7.74 14.63 -7.38
C TYR A 519 -7.15 13.92 -6.16
N ILE A 520 -5.83 13.80 -6.17
CA ILE A 520 -5.04 13.28 -5.06
C ILE A 520 -3.92 14.26 -4.72
N ILE A 521 -3.69 14.44 -3.42
CA ILE A 521 -2.58 15.21 -2.88
C ILE A 521 -1.43 14.26 -2.55
N GLU A 522 -0.31 14.54 -3.18
CA GLU A 522 0.98 13.96 -2.90
C GLU A 522 1.87 15.01 -2.22
N PHE A 523 2.80 14.57 -1.39
CA PHE A 523 3.85 15.40 -0.84
C PHE A 523 5.14 14.99 -1.53
N GLN A 524 5.60 15.80 -2.49
CA GLN A 524 6.78 15.48 -3.31
C GLN A 524 8.01 15.27 -2.42
N LYS A 525 9.15 14.81 -2.99
CA LYS A 525 10.43 14.62 -2.25
C LYS A 525 10.83 15.83 -1.38
N ARG A 526 10.38 17.04 -1.74
CA ARG A 526 10.62 18.28 -1.00
C ARG A 526 9.57 18.62 0.08
N GLY A 527 8.65 17.71 0.37
CA GLY A 527 7.55 17.88 1.31
C GLY A 527 6.38 18.74 0.82
N LEU A 528 6.57 19.62 -0.17
CA LEU A 528 5.51 20.53 -0.62
C LEU A 528 4.25 19.79 -1.12
N PRO A 529 3.05 20.29 -0.79
CA PRO A 529 1.81 19.77 -1.35
C PRO A 529 1.77 19.86 -2.87
N HIS A 530 1.33 18.79 -3.51
CA HIS A 530 1.23 18.65 -4.95
C HIS A 530 -0.03 17.86 -5.32
N SER A 531 -0.89 18.45 -6.14
CA SER A 531 -2.14 17.82 -6.55
C SER A 531 -2.01 17.21 -7.94
N HIS A 532 -2.48 15.98 -8.10
CA HIS A 532 -2.74 15.34 -9.40
C HIS A 532 -4.26 15.34 -9.62
N ILE A 533 -4.74 15.95 -10.70
CA ILE A 533 -6.16 16.23 -10.96
C ILE A 533 -6.55 15.62 -12.31
N TYR A 534 -7.62 14.85 -12.33
CA TYR A 534 -8.27 14.29 -13.52
C TYR A 534 -9.61 14.97 -13.74
N LEU A 535 -9.86 15.43 -14.97
CA LEU A 535 -11.13 16.03 -15.37
C LEU A 535 -11.84 15.15 -16.39
N PHE A 536 -13.13 14.92 -16.18
CA PHE A 536 -14.04 14.26 -17.12
C PHE A 536 -15.03 15.31 -17.61
N MET A 537 -14.92 15.66 -18.89
CA MET A 537 -15.68 16.73 -19.53
C MET A 537 -17.02 16.20 -20.04
N HIS A 538 -18.00 17.09 -20.11
CA HIS A 538 -19.28 16.81 -20.75
C HIS A 538 -19.08 16.45 -22.22
N THR A 539 -19.93 15.56 -22.76
CA THR A 539 -19.87 15.11 -24.16
C THR A 539 -19.74 16.26 -25.15
N ASP A 540 -20.53 17.32 -24.93
CA ASP A 540 -20.57 18.51 -25.80
C ASP A 540 -19.32 19.41 -25.67
N ASN A 541 -18.47 19.15 -24.67
CA ASN A 541 -17.22 19.87 -24.43
C ASN A 541 -15.99 18.95 -24.54
N LYS A 542 -16.17 17.68 -24.94
CA LYS A 542 -15.03 16.83 -25.27
C LYS A 542 -14.37 17.40 -26.52
N LEU A 543 -13.04 17.48 -26.50
CA LEU A 543 -12.24 17.98 -27.61
C LEU A 543 -11.72 16.77 -28.38
N PRO A 544 -12.30 16.40 -29.53
CA PRO A 544 -11.93 15.18 -30.24
C PRO A 544 -10.64 15.33 -31.06
N THR A 545 -10.25 16.56 -31.41
CA THR A 545 -9.12 16.82 -32.30
C THR A 545 -8.05 17.68 -31.63
N VAL A 546 -6.82 17.48 -32.08
CA VAL A 546 -5.64 18.18 -31.57
C VAL A 546 -5.66 19.67 -31.93
N GLU A 547 -6.38 20.09 -32.98
CA GLU A 547 -6.51 21.51 -33.33
C GLU A 547 -7.25 22.31 -32.26
N LEU A 548 -8.22 21.68 -31.60
CA LEU A 548 -9.02 22.29 -30.54
C LEU A 548 -8.27 22.41 -29.20
N ILE A 549 -7.10 21.76 -29.05
CA ILE A 549 -6.31 21.81 -27.80
C ILE A 549 -5.35 23.00 -27.75
N ASN A 550 -4.86 23.47 -28.91
CA ASN A 550 -3.84 24.52 -28.98
C ASN A 550 -4.24 25.85 -28.31
N PRO A 551 -5.52 26.27 -28.30
CA PRO A 551 -5.95 27.43 -27.52
C PRO A 551 -5.86 27.24 -26.00
N ILE A 552 -5.91 26.00 -25.53
CA ILE A 552 -5.96 25.64 -24.10
C ILE A 552 -4.56 25.34 -23.56
N ILE A 553 -3.76 24.57 -24.30
CA ILE A 553 -2.44 24.09 -23.87
C ILE A 553 -1.37 24.66 -24.79
N SER A 554 -0.36 25.30 -24.20
CA SER A 554 0.85 25.76 -24.89
C SER A 554 2.09 25.08 -24.31
N ALA A 555 3.05 24.79 -25.17
CA ALA A 555 4.39 24.33 -24.79
C ALA A 555 5.47 25.23 -25.43
N GLU A 556 5.15 26.51 -25.62
CA GLU A 556 6.00 27.52 -26.25
C GLU A 556 6.34 28.63 -25.24
N ILE A 557 7.53 29.21 -25.38
CA ILE A 557 7.97 30.40 -24.67
C ILE A 557 7.21 31.60 -25.27
N PRO A 558 6.48 32.38 -24.47
CA PRO A 558 5.81 33.59 -24.95
C PRO A 558 6.79 34.63 -25.46
N ASP A 559 6.35 35.52 -26.33
CA ASP A 559 7.18 36.64 -26.74
C ASP A 559 7.42 37.61 -25.56
N ARG A 560 8.68 37.99 -25.35
CA ARG A 560 9.12 38.82 -24.21
C ARG A 560 8.61 40.26 -24.31
N ILE A 561 8.27 40.73 -25.50
CA ILE A 561 7.76 42.08 -25.76
C ILE A 561 6.23 42.08 -25.76
N GLU A 562 5.59 41.09 -26.39
CA GLU A 562 4.12 41.05 -26.48
C GLU A 562 3.44 40.63 -25.17
N ASP A 563 3.99 39.63 -24.45
CA ASP A 563 3.46 39.18 -23.16
C ASP A 563 4.61 38.98 -22.14
N PRO A 564 5.23 40.09 -21.68
CA PRO A 564 6.38 40.04 -20.75
C PRO A 564 6.05 39.33 -19.44
N GLU A 565 4.79 39.42 -19.00
CA GLU A 565 4.30 38.81 -17.78
C GLU A 565 4.24 37.28 -17.93
N LEU A 566 3.61 36.77 -18.99
CA LEU A 566 3.58 35.32 -19.24
C LEU A 566 4.98 34.79 -19.52
N TYR A 567 5.84 35.53 -20.22
CA TYR A 567 7.24 35.15 -20.43
C TYR A 567 7.96 34.95 -19.09
N SER A 568 7.80 35.88 -18.15
CA SER A 568 8.40 35.79 -16.81
C SER A 568 7.89 34.57 -16.04
N LEU A 569 6.58 34.30 -16.07
CA LEU A 569 5.96 33.15 -15.41
C LEU A 569 6.39 31.82 -16.03
N VAL A 570 6.45 31.74 -17.35
CA VAL A 570 6.91 30.53 -18.06
C VAL A 570 8.38 30.28 -17.73
N ASN A 571 9.23 31.31 -17.80
CA ASN A 571 10.63 31.21 -17.41
C ASN A 571 10.77 30.66 -15.99
N GLU A 572 10.06 31.22 -15.01
CA GLU A 572 10.20 30.82 -13.61
C GLU A 572 9.68 29.39 -13.37
N PHE A 573 8.46 29.09 -13.83
CA PHE A 573 7.72 27.90 -13.38
C PHE A 573 7.63 26.77 -14.41
N MET A 574 7.65 27.07 -15.71
CA MET A 574 7.34 26.10 -16.77
C MET A 574 8.55 25.63 -17.57
N ILE A 575 9.76 26.06 -17.23
CA ILE A 575 10.98 25.61 -17.94
C ILE A 575 11.66 24.50 -17.16
N HIS A 576 11.76 23.33 -17.79
CA HIS A 576 12.63 22.25 -17.34
C HIS A 576 14.07 22.75 -17.34
N GLY A 577 14.74 22.67 -16.18
CA GLY A 577 16.12 23.13 -16.06
C GLY A 577 17.09 22.32 -16.93
N PRO A 578 18.34 22.79 -17.08
CA PRO A 578 19.35 22.07 -17.84
C PRO A 578 19.51 20.63 -17.33
N CYS A 579 19.57 19.67 -18.26
CA CYS A 579 19.72 18.24 -17.99
C CYS A 579 20.53 17.58 -19.11
N GLY A 580 20.93 16.32 -18.93
CA GLY A 580 21.73 15.62 -19.94
C GLY A 580 23.17 16.11 -19.94
N ALA A 581 23.73 16.32 -21.13
CA ALA A 581 25.09 16.82 -21.30
C ALA A 581 25.28 18.22 -20.67
N GLU A 582 24.24 19.05 -20.66
CA GLU A 582 24.26 20.40 -20.08
C GLU A 582 24.33 20.39 -18.55
N ASN A 583 23.83 19.34 -17.89
CA ASN A 583 23.93 19.17 -16.45
C ASN A 583 23.67 17.71 -16.05
N MET A 584 24.75 16.93 -15.95
CA MET A 584 24.69 15.51 -15.63
C MET A 584 24.35 15.22 -14.16
N ASN A 585 24.46 16.24 -13.29
CA ASN A 585 24.15 16.17 -11.86
C ASN A 585 22.71 16.59 -11.55
N CYS A 586 21.88 16.86 -12.57
CA CYS A 586 20.51 17.28 -12.32
C CYS A 586 19.69 16.12 -11.69
N PRO A 587 18.76 16.40 -10.76
CA PRO A 587 18.02 15.35 -10.04
C PRO A 587 17.14 14.43 -10.89
N PHE A 588 16.95 14.77 -12.17
CA PHE A 588 16.10 14.06 -13.11
C PHE A 588 16.88 13.09 -14.00
N MET A 589 18.20 12.99 -13.84
CA MET A 589 19.05 12.05 -14.57
C MET A 589 18.91 10.63 -14.01
N VAL A 590 18.57 9.68 -14.88
CA VAL A 590 18.57 8.23 -14.62
C VAL A 590 19.33 7.59 -15.76
N ASP A 591 20.34 6.77 -15.46
CA ASP A 591 21.20 6.12 -16.47
C ASP A 591 21.78 7.11 -17.49
N LYS A 592 22.23 8.28 -17.02
CA LYS A 592 22.76 9.39 -17.85
C LYS A 592 21.77 9.95 -18.88
N LYS A 593 20.47 9.65 -18.78
CA LYS A 593 19.39 10.24 -19.59
C LYS A 593 18.39 10.96 -18.71
N CYS A 594 17.75 12.00 -19.24
CA CYS A 594 16.68 12.66 -18.51
C CYS A 594 15.47 11.72 -18.42
N SER A 595 15.06 11.38 -17.20
CA SER A 595 13.88 10.53 -16.92
C SER A 595 12.55 11.09 -17.45
N LYS A 596 12.52 12.38 -17.84
CA LYS A 596 11.36 13.06 -18.43
C LYS A 596 11.49 13.27 -19.94
N ASN A 597 12.55 12.73 -20.54
CA ASN A 597 12.86 12.82 -21.97
C ASN A 597 12.90 14.28 -22.46
N PHE A 598 13.54 15.16 -21.69
CA PHE A 598 13.92 16.50 -22.12
C PHE A 598 15.38 16.51 -22.62
N PRO A 599 15.73 17.39 -23.58
CA PRO A 599 14.83 18.26 -24.34
C PRO A 599 13.89 17.47 -25.28
N LYS A 600 12.67 17.97 -25.50
CA LYS A 600 11.71 17.40 -26.47
C LYS A 600 12.11 17.71 -27.92
N GLN A 601 11.42 17.12 -28.89
CA GLN A 601 11.61 17.48 -30.30
C GLN A 601 10.80 18.73 -30.66
N PHE A 602 11.28 19.50 -31.64
CA PHE A 602 10.49 20.58 -32.24
C PHE A 602 9.35 19.98 -33.08
N CYS A 603 8.20 20.66 -33.06
CA CYS A 603 7.03 20.27 -33.85
C CYS A 603 6.21 21.49 -34.21
N ASN A 604 5.87 21.64 -35.50
CA ASN A 604 5.13 22.81 -35.99
C ASN A 604 3.62 22.74 -35.71
N HIS A 605 3.09 21.55 -35.45
CA HIS A 605 1.69 21.32 -35.09
C HIS A 605 1.62 20.33 -33.93
N SER A 606 0.54 20.38 -33.15
CA SER A 606 0.31 19.36 -32.14
C SER A 606 -0.18 18.07 -32.83
N SER A 607 0.22 16.89 -32.35
CA SER A 607 -0.19 15.57 -32.86
C SER A 607 -0.27 14.54 -31.74
N VAL A 608 -0.62 13.29 -32.06
CA VAL A 608 -0.60 12.16 -31.12
C VAL A 608 0.40 11.12 -31.64
N ASP A 609 1.23 10.57 -30.76
CA ASP A 609 2.18 9.53 -31.12
C ASP A 609 1.51 8.14 -31.24
N GLN A 610 2.30 7.14 -31.68
CA GLN A 610 1.83 5.74 -31.85
C GLN A 610 1.35 5.10 -30.53
N ASN A 611 1.75 5.66 -29.39
CA ASN A 611 1.40 5.17 -28.06
C ASN A 611 0.24 5.96 -27.44
N GLY A 612 -0.36 6.92 -28.16
CA GLY A 612 -1.48 7.71 -27.70
C GLY A 612 -1.13 8.91 -26.81
N PHE A 613 0.14 9.32 -26.76
CA PHE A 613 0.55 10.53 -26.03
C PHE A 613 0.51 11.78 -26.93
N SER A 614 0.01 12.86 -26.35
CA SER A 614 -0.07 14.17 -27.00
C SER A 614 1.32 14.80 -27.19
N LEU A 615 1.72 15.01 -28.44
CA LEU A 615 2.89 15.79 -28.82
C LEU A 615 2.45 17.23 -29.07
N TYR A 616 2.79 18.14 -28.15
CA TYR A 616 2.43 19.55 -28.30
C TYR A 616 3.34 20.29 -29.28
N ARG A 617 2.75 21.27 -29.98
CA ARG A 617 3.47 22.24 -30.81
C ARG A 617 4.59 22.92 -30.03
N ARG A 618 5.79 22.89 -30.60
CA ARG A 618 7.03 23.51 -30.12
C ARG A 618 7.77 24.03 -31.34
N ARG A 619 7.51 25.27 -31.75
CA ARG A 619 8.18 25.86 -32.92
C ARG A 619 9.64 26.18 -32.62
N ASN A 620 10.47 26.15 -33.66
CA ASN A 620 11.82 26.68 -33.60
C ASN A 620 11.79 28.14 -34.09
N ASP A 621 11.30 29.03 -33.23
CA ASP A 621 11.07 30.46 -33.49
C ASP A 621 12.20 31.36 -32.93
N GLY A 622 13.23 30.76 -32.34
CA GLY A 622 14.37 31.47 -31.76
C GLY A 622 14.12 32.06 -30.38
N HIS A 623 12.94 31.89 -29.79
CA HIS A 623 12.69 32.30 -28.40
C HIS A 623 13.45 31.40 -27.42
N PHE A 624 14.05 32.01 -26.40
CA PHE A 624 14.80 31.30 -25.36
C PHE A 624 14.68 31.97 -23.99
N VAL A 625 14.96 31.19 -22.96
CA VAL A 625 15.26 31.67 -21.61
C VAL A 625 16.67 31.24 -21.21
N GLU A 626 17.29 31.96 -20.29
CA GLU A 626 18.61 31.60 -19.77
C GLU A 626 18.47 31.10 -18.33
N LYS A 627 18.95 29.87 -18.07
CA LYS A 627 19.00 29.27 -16.73
C LYS A 627 20.37 28.66 -16.49
N SER A 628 21.03 29.06 -15.41
CA SER A 628 22.36 28.58 -15.05
C SER A 628 23.39 28.73 -16.18
N GLY A 629 23.32 29.82 -16.94
CA GLY A 629 24.21 30.09 -18.09
C GLY A 629 23.87 29.29 -19.37
N VAL A 630 22.81 28.48 -19.37
CA VAL A 630 22.38 27.68 -20.52
C VAL A 630 21.14 28.30 -21.16
N ARG A 631 21.15 28.45 -22.48
CA ARG A 631 19.98 28.89 -23.26
C ARG A 631 19.04 27.71 -23.52
N LEU A 632 17.83 27.82 -23.00
CA LEU A 632 16.79 26.81 -23.13
C LEU A 632 15.67 27.35 -24.02
N ASP A 633 15.34 26.61 -25.07
CA ASP A 633 14.29 26.94 -26.04
C ASP A 633 12.98 26.18 -25.77
N ASN A 634 12.03 26.28 -26.71
CA ASN A 634 10.72 25.62 -26.68
C ASN A 634 10.76 24.10 -26.43
N ARG A 635 11.89 23.42 -26.62
CA ARG A 635 12.03 21.98 -26.30
C ARG A 635 12.02 21.69 -24.81
N ASN A 636 12.27 22.69 -23.97
CA ASN A 636 12.37 22.57 -22.51
C ASN A 636 11.12 23.02 -21.76
N VAL A 637 10.10 23.49 -22.48
CA VAL A 637 8.85 23.99 -21.87
C VAL A 637 7.97 22.82 -21.41
N VAL A 638 7.51 22.87 -20.17
CA VAL A 638 6.47 22.00 -19.61
C VAL A 638 5.11 22.55 -20.08
N PRO A 639 4.21 21.72 -20.65
CA PRO A 639 2.91 22.17 -21.15
C PRO A 639 2.07 22.89 -20.09
N TYR A 640 1.53 24.05 -20.43
CA TYR A 640 0.81 24.93 -19.50
C TYR A 640 -0.43 25.55 -20.13
N ASN A 641 -1.36 26.02 -19.29
CA ASN A 641 -2.47 26.87 -19.71
C ASN A 641 -2.17 28.33 -19.29
N LYS A 642 -2.31 29.27 -20.23
CA LYS A 642 -1.94 30.68 -20.03
C LYS A 642 -2.72 31.33 -18.88
N TYR A 643 -4.04 31.16 -18.88
CA TYR A 643 -4.93 31.74 -17.86
C TYR A 643 -4.65 31.18 -16.47
N LEU A 644 -4.54 29.86 -16.34
CA LEU A 644 -4.25 29.22 -15.06
C LEU A 644 -2.88 29.61 -14.51
N LEU A 645 -1.86 29.74 -15.35
CA LEU A 645 -0.53 30.15 -14.93
C LEU A 645 -0.49 31.59 -14.44
N LYS A 646 -1.17 32.51 -15.14
CA LYS A 646 -1.34 33.91 -14.71
C LYS A 646 -2.11 34.00 -13.39
N ARG A 647 -3.23 33.29 -13.30
CA ARG A 647 -4.09 33.32 -12.12
C ARG A 647 -3.49 32.68 -10.88
N TYR A 648 -2.71 31.60 -11.06
CA TYR A 648 -2.07 30.83 -10.00
C TYR A 648 -0.57 30.62 -10.28
N PRO A 649 0.28 31.67 -10.23
CA PRO A 649 1.73 31.60 -10.47
C PRO A 649 2.40 30.50 -9.66
N ALA A 650 2.61 29.35 -10.30
CA ALA A 650 3.10 28.12 -9.70
C ALA A 650 3.43 27.11 -10.79
N HIS A 651 4.07 26.00 -10.40
CA HIS A 651 4.30 24.90 -11.33
C HIS A 651 3.00 24.12 -11.59
N ILE A 652 2.31 24.44 -12.68
CA ILE A 652 1.07 23.82 -13.16
C ILE A 652 1.29 23.18 -14.55
N ASN A 653 1.43 21.85 -14.59
CA ASN A 653 1.47 21.10 -15.86
C ASN A 653 0.06 20.67 -16.25
N ILE A 654 -0.30 20.78 -17.53
CA ILE A 654 -1.58 20.29 -18.07
C ILE A 654 -1.33 19.42 -19.29
N GLU A 655 -1.92 18.23 -19.28
CA GLU A 655 -1.83 17.26 -20.37
C GLU A 655 -3.21 16.80 -20.82
N TRP A 656 -3.48 16.88 -22.12
CA TRP A 656 -4.62 16.25 -22.77
C TRP A 656 -4.42 14.73 -22.81
N SER A 657 -5.38 14.00 -22.23
CA SER A 657 -5.23 12.61 -21.79
C SER A 657 -6.35 11.68 -22.30
N ASN A 658 -6.75 11.78 -23.58
CA ASN A 658 -7.97 11.14 -24.06
C ASN A 658 -7.84 9.69 -24.59
N GLN A 659 -6.69 9.01 -24.44
CA GLN A 659 -6.46 7.67 -25.04
C GLN A 659 -6.15 6.56 -24.03
N GLY A 660 -6.62 5.34 -24.32
CA GLY A 660 -6.65 4.21 -23.39
C GLY A 660 -5.30 3.65 -22.91
N SER A 661 -4.23 3.80 -23.69
CA SER A 661 -2.86 3.42 -23.33
C SER A 661 -2.31 4.20 -22.13
N SER A 662 -2.77 5.43 -21.93
CA SER A 662 -2.32 6.32 -20.85
C SER A 662 -2.98 6.02 -19.51
N ILE A 663 -4.04 5.21 -19.42
CA ILE A 663 -4.71 4.86 -18.16
C ILE A 663 -3.74 4.26 -17.14
N LYS A 664 -2.91 3.28 -17.49
CA LYS A 664 -2.00 2.67 -16.51
C LYS A 664 -1.02 3.72 -15.93
N TYR A 665 -0.58 4.65 -16.77
CA TYR A 665 0.32 5.74 -16.38
C TYR A 665 -0.38 6.83 -15.55
N LEU A 666 -1.61 7.22 -15.92
CA LEU A 666 -2.44 8.17 -15.20
C LEU A 666 -2.76 7.61 -13.80
N PHE A 667 -3.27 6.38 -13.73
CA PHE A 667 -3.69 5.81 -12.45
C PHE A 667 -2.54 5.40 -11.52
N LYS A 668 -1.28 5.36 -11.99
CA LYS A 668 -0.09 5.27 -11.13
C LYS A 668 -0.10 6.36 -10.06
N TYR A 669 -0.57 7.57 -10.40
CA TYR A 669 -0.59 8.70 -9.47
C TYR A 669 -1.72 8.61 -8.44
N ILE A 670 -2.79 7.86 -8.71
CA ILE A 670 -3.85 7.54 -7.73
C ILE A 670 -3.34 6.54 -6.69
N ASN A 671 -2.43 5.65 -7.09
CA ASN A 671 -1.79 4.63 -6.24
C ASN A 671 -0.38 5.00 -5.80
N LYS A 672 0.05 6.28 -5.91
CA LYS A 672 1.37 6.65 -5.41
C LYS A 672 1.33 6.63 -3.88
N VAL A 673 1.58 5.44 -3.34
CA VAL A 673 1.73 5.19 -1.91
C VAL A 673 2.88 6.07 -1.42
N PRO A 674 2.86 6.58 -0.18
CA PRO A 674 4.01 7.25 0.42
C PRO A 674 5.29 6.47 0.12
N ASP A 675 6.40 7.16 -0.16
CA ASP A 675 7.66 6.48 -0.48
C ASP A 675 7.90 5.39 0.58
N ARG A 676 8.05 4.14 0.09
CA ARG A 676 8.29 2.99 0.95
C ARG A 676 9.78 2.70 1.00
N ALA A 677 10.28 2.29 2.16
CA ALA A 677 11.56 1.62 2.21
C ALA A 677 11.39 0.24 1.55
N THR A 678 12.22 -0.09 0.56
CA THR A 678 12.27 -1.44 -0.02
C THR A 678 12.95 -2.36 1.00
N ILE A 679 12.23 -2.81 2.02
CA ILE A 679 12.73 -3.77 2.99
C ILE A 679 11.71 -4.90 3.06
N VAL A 680 12.02 -6.01 2.40
CA VAL A 680 11.36 -7.28 2.68
C VAL A 680 12.14 -7.87 3.85
N VAL A 681 11.60 -7.75 5.06
CA VAL A 681 12.09 -8.53 6.20
C VAL A 681 11.49 -9.93 6.02
N VAL A 682 12.26 -10.84 5.43
CA VAL A 682 11.92 -12.27 5.47
C VAL A 682 12.37 -12.75 6.86
N PRO A 683 11.46 -13.28 7.70
CA PRO A 683 11.86 -13.92 8.95
C PRO A 683 12.85 -15.05 8.64
N THR A 684 13.99 -15.07 9.32
CA THR A 684 15.05 -16.07 9.14
C THR A 684 14.72 -17.44 9.74
N ASN A 685 13.44 -17.75 9.94
CA ASN A 685 13.02 -19.04 10.48
C ASN A 685 12.63 -19.94 9.30
N ASN A 686 13.53 -20.87 8.97
CA ASN A 686 13.29 -21.99 8.07
C ASN A 686 12.29 -22.97 8.71
N GLU A 687 11.04 -22.56 8.85
CA GLU A 687 9.90 -23.44 9.14
C GLU A 687 8.81 -23.13 8.11
N CYS A 688 8.98 -23.67 6.90
CA CYS A 688 7.90 -23.80 5.93
C CYS A 688 6.85 -24.77 6.47
N GLU A 689 6.01 -24.34 7.40
CA GLU A 689 4.74 -25.00 7.73
C GLU A 689 3.75 -24.18 8.58
N ASN A 690 4.11 -22.99 9.06
CA ASN A 690 3.13 -22.09 9.68
C ASN A 690 2.74 -20.94 8.73
N ASN A 691 1.43 -20.78 8.50
CA ASN A 691 0.86 -19.55 7.94
C ASN A 691 1.14 -18.40 8.90
N ASP A 692 2.36 -17.84 8.87
CA ASP A 692 2.73 -16.69 9.68
C ASP A 692 1.76 -15.54 9.39
N VAL A 693 0.99 -15.18 10.41
CA VAL A 693 -0.06 -14.15 10.33
C VAL A 693 0.60 -12.80 10.03
N VAL A 694 0.33 -12.25 8.85
CA VAL A 694 0.83 -10.93 8.46
C VAL A 694 0.20 -9.83 9.34
N ASP A 695 0.97 -9.19 10.22
CA ASP A 695 0.53 -8.00 10.96
C ASP A 695 0.60 -6.76 10.05
N GLU A 696 -0.53 -6.46 9.40
CA GLU A 696 -0.67 -5.30 8.51
C GLU A 696 -0.38 -3.95 9.20
N ILE A 697 -0.50 -3.86 10.53
CA ILE A 697 -0.17 -2.63 11.27
C ILE A 697 1.34 -2.44 11.32
N VAL A 698 2.13 -3.52 11.47
CA VAL A 698 3.60 -3.46 11.44
C VAL A 698 4.08 -3.10 10.04
N GLU A 699 3.56 -3.78 9.01
CA GLU A 699 3.89 -3.46 7.60
C GLU A 699 3.59 -1.98 7.28
N TYR A 700 2.48 -1.44 7.80
CA TYR A 700 2.12 -0.04 7.62
C TYR A 700 3.15 0.94 8.20
N TYR A 701 3.74 0.65 9.38
CA TYR A 701 4.77 1.50 9.99
C TYR A 701 6.09 1.43 9.23
N ASP A 702 6.56 0.23 8.90
CA ASP A 702 7.91 0.01 8.37
C ASP A 702 8.08 0.51 6.94
N CYS A 703 6.98 0.59 6.21
CA CYS A 703 6.96 0.96 4.80
C CYS A 703 6.66 2.45 4.53
N ARG A 704 6.70 3.39 5.49
CA ARG A 704 6.30 4.79 5.20
C ARG A 704 7.32 5.81 5.67
N TYR A 705 7.57 6.79 4.79
CA TYR A 705 8.12 8.07 5.20
C TYR A 705 7.04 9.16 5.33
N LEU A 706 7.21 10.03 6.32
CA LEU A 706 6.30 11.12 6.65
C LEU A 706 7.04 12.46 6.71
N SER A 707 6.44 13.51 6.13
CA SER A 707 6.99 14.89 6.12
C SER A 707 6.13 15.86 6.95
N ALA A 708 6.69 17.02 7.30
CA ALA A 708 5.98 18.03 8.10
C ALA A 708 4.75 18.64 7.41
N CYS A 709 4.78 18.82 6.09
CA CYS A 709 3.62 19.28 5.31
C CYS A 709 2.52 18.20 5.30
N GLU A 710 2.89 16.92 5.11
CA GLU A 710 1.91 15.83 5.20
C GLU A 710 1.27 15.77 6.60
N ALA A 711 2.07 15.85 7.65
CA ALA A 711 1.58 15.90 9.02
C ALA A 711 0.60 17.07 9.22
N SER A 712 0.96 18.28 8.78
CA SER A 712 0.11 19.47 8.86
C SER A 712 -1.22 19.29 8.12
N TRP A 713 -1.20 18.76 6.90
CA TRP A 713 -2.38 18.46 6.10
C TRP A 713 -3.35 17.53 6.84
N ARG A 714 -2.80 16.52 7.51
CA ARG A 714 -3.57 15.51 8.26
C ARG A 714 -4.11 16.06 9.58
N ILE A 715 -3.35 16.89 10.29
CA ILE A 715 -3.79 17.57 11.53
C ILE A 715 -5.01 18.46 11.24
N PHE A 716 -4.96 19.26 10.17
CA PHE A 716 -6.08 20.09 9.73
C PHE A 716 -7.25 19.31 9.09
N LYS A 717 -7.13 17.98 8.97
CA LYS A 717 -8.17 17.11 8.40
C LYS A 717 -8.53 17.50 6.96
N TYR A 718 -7.54 17.87 6.17
CA TYR A 718 -7.74 18.09 4.74
C TYR A 718 -7.79 16.75 4.00
N ASP A 719 -8.74 16.62 3.08
CA ASP A 719 -8.88 15.41 2.28
C ASP A 719 -7.70 15.30 1.32
N ALA A 720 -6.94 14.21 1.43
CA ALA A 720 -5.87 13.89 0.50
C ALA A 720 -6.39 13.31 -0.82
N HIS A 721 -7.61 12.78 -0.84
CA HIS A 721 -8.29 12.33 -2.05
C HIS A 721 -9.66 12.99 -2.11
N CYS A 722 -9.98 13.58 -3.25
CA CYS A 722 -11.29 14.13 -3.51
C CYS A 722 -11.82 13.56 -4.82
N ARG A 723 -13.14 13.44 -4.87
CA ARG A 723 -13.86 13.05 -6.07
C ARG A 723 -15.19 13.78 -6.12
N TYR A 724 -15.57 14.14 -7.33
CA TYR A 724 -16.89 14.65 -7.64
C TYR A 724 -17.60 13.71 -8.58
N THR A 725 -18.86 13.46 -8.24
CA THR A 725 -19.58 12.19 -8.44
C THR A 725 -19.19 11.15 -7.38
N SER A 726 -20.13 10.84 -6.49
CA SER A 726 -19.92 9.85 -5.45
C SER A 726 -19.95 8.44 -6.03
N VAL A 727 -19.01 7.59 -5.63
CA VAL A 727 -18.99 6.16 -5.97
C VAL A 727 -19.47 5.38 -4.76
N VAL A 728 -20.63 4.74 -4.89
CA VAL A 728 -21.23 3.89 -3.88
C VAL A 728 -20.76 2.46 -4.09
N ARG A 729 -19.99 1.94 -3.13
CA ARG A 729 -19.52 0.56 -3.14
C ARG A 729 -20.67 -0.37 -2.78
N LEU A 730 -20.92 -1.33 -3.66
CA LEU A 730 -22.03 -2.27 -3.64
C LEU A 730 -21.48 -3.67 -3.35
N PRO A 731 -21.53 -4.13 -2.08
CA PRO A 731 -21.24 -5.52 -1.77
C PRO A 731 -22.34 -6.40 -2.34
N PHE A 732 -22.01 -7.65 -2.64
CA PHE A 732 -22.93 -8.70 -3.05
C PHE A 732 -22.40 -10.02 -2.49
N HIS A 733 -23.25 -11.03 -2.46
CA HIS A 733 -22.94 -12.36 -1.94
C HIS A 733 -23.82 -13.39 -2.64
N LEU A 734 -23.41 -14.66 -2.61
CA LEU A 734 -24.27 -15.78 -3.00
C LEU A 734 -25.40 -15.95 -1.96
N PRO A 735 -26.46 -16.73 -2.27
CA PRO A 735 -27.52 -17.03 -1.31
C PRO A 735 -26.95 -17.50 0.02
N ASN A 736 -27.41 -16.91 1.13
CA ASN A 736 -26.98 -17.21 2.51
C ASN A 736 -25.48 -17.01 2.83
N GLN A 737 -24.70 -16.38 1.95
CA GLN A 737 -23.27 -16.09 2.16
C GLN A 737 -23.00 -14.62 2.53
N GLN A 738 -23.98 -13.93 3.09
CA GLN A 738 -23.77 -12.56 3.61
C GLN A 738 -22.69 -12.55 4.69
N GLN A 739 -21.84 -11.51 4.65
CA GLN A 739 -20.79 -11.29 5.63
C GLN A 739 -21.39 -10.74 6.92
N ILE A 740 -21.09 -11.38 8.05
CA ILE A 740 -21.51 -10.98 9.39
C ILE A 740 -20.28 -10.54 10.18
N VAL A 741 -20.43 -9.43 10.92
CA VAL A 741 -19.42 -8.95 11.86
C VAL A 741 -19.88 -9.25 13.28
N TYR A 742 -19.02 -9.88 14.08
CA TYR A 742 -19.32 -10.32 15.44
C TYR A 742 -18.12 -10.17 16.38
N GLY A 743 -18.38 -10.14 17.69
CA GLY A 743 -17.38 -10.17 18.75
C GLY A 743 -16.94 -11.57 19.14
N GLU A 744 -15.75 -11.68 19.73
CA GLU A 744 -15.18 -12.94 20.22
C GLU A 744 -16.05 -13.63 21.28
N ASP A 745 -16.69 -12.83 22.13
CA ASP A 745 -17.58 -13.29 23.20
C ASP A 745 -19.07 -13.21 22.80
N ASP A 746 -19.37 -12.88 21.54
CA ASP A 746 -20.77 -12.83 21.09
C ASP A 746 -21.32 -14.26 21.00
N ASP A 747 -22.49 -14.49 21.58
CA ASP A 747 -23.21 -15.75 21.40
C ASP A 747 -23.64 -15.91 19.93
N ILE A 748 -23.47 -17.13 19.40
CA ILE A 748 -23.71 -17.41 17.99
C ILE A 748 -25.19 -17.21 17.60
N ASP A 749 -26.12 -17.38 18.53
CA ASP A 749 -27.56 -17.21 18.30
C ASP A 749 -27.92 -15.73 18.26
N ASP A 750 -27.41 -14.95 19.22
CA ASP A 750 -27.53 -13.49 19.21
C ASP A 750 -26.91 -12.86 17.95
N VAL A 751 -25.84 -13.45 17.41
CA VAL A 751 -25.20 -13.00 16.17
C VAL A 751 -26.07 -13.28 14.95
N LEU A 752 -26.62 -14.49 14.84
CA LEU A 752 -27.44 -14.89 13.69
C LEU A 752 -28.82 -14.19 13.68
N ASP A 753 -29.38 -13.89 14.86
CA ASP A 753 -30.70 -13.27 15.02
C ASP A 753 -30.68 -11.73 14.93
N LYS A 754 -29.50 -11.11 14.82
CA LYS A 754 -29.36 -9.66 14.62
C LYS A 754 -30.17 -9.22 13.37
N PRO A 755 -31.09 -8.24 13.48
CA PRO A 755 -31.81 -7.69 12.31
C PRO A 755 -30.87 -7.12 11.23
N SER A 756 -29.64 -6.75 11.64
CA SER A 756 -28.57 -6.27 10.78
C SER A 756 -27.94 -7.38 9.91
N VAL A 757 -28.19 -8.66 10.22
CA VAL A 757 -27.78 -9.82 9.42
C VAL A 757 -28.76 -10.09 8.28
N ALA A 758 -30.07 -9.86 8.51
CA ALA A 758 -31.11 -10.12 7.52
C ALA A 758 -31.13 -9.13 6.34
N ALA A 759 -30.74 -7.86 6.53
CA ALA A 759 -30.90 -6.80 5.54
C ALA A 759 -29.57 -6.28 4.98
N SER A 760 -29.00 -6.88 3.94
CA SER A 760 -27.81 -6.37 3.25
C SER A 760 -28.18 -5.31 2.20
N LYS A 761 -27.23 -4.48 1.76
CA LYS A 761 -27.48 -3.56 0.62
C LYS A 761 -28.00 -4.30 -0.62
N PHE A 762 -27.58 -5.55 -0.78
CA PHE A 762 -27.88 -6.40 -1.91
C PHE A 762 -29.28 -7.02 -1.78
N THR A 763 -29.64 -7.57 -0.62
CA THR A 763 -30.99 -8.11 -0.40
C THR A 763 -32.04 -7.01 -0.38
N SER A 764 -31.76 -5.87 0.26
CA SER A 764 -32.68 -4.73 0.27
C SER A 764 -32.85 -4.05 -1.09
N TRP A 765 -31.96 -4.29 -2.06
CA TRP A 765 -32.20 -3.86 -3.45
C TRP A 765 -33.34 -4.67 -4.07
N MET A 766 -33.34 -5.99 -3.88
CA MET A 766 -34.40 -6.89 -4.35
C MET A 766 -35.75 -6.59 -3.66
N GLU A 767 -35.73 -6.35 -2.34
CA GLU A 767 -36.91 -5.90 -1.59
C GLU A 767 -37.47 -4.58 -2.15
N CYS A 768 -36.61 -3.63 -2.49
CA CYS A 768 -37.03 -2.36 -3.08
C CYS A 768 -37.62 -2.54 -4.49
N ASN A 769 -37.10 -3.46 -5.28
CA ASN A 769 -37.64 -3.80 -6.60
C ASN A 769 -39.06 -4.39 -6.49
N ALA A 770 -39.37 -5.13 -5.42
CA ALA A 770 -40.70 -5.68 -5.21
C ALA A 770 -41.77 -4.58 -5.08
N ILE A 771 -41.44 -3.46 -4.41
CA ILE A 771 -42.37 -2.39 -4.04
C ILE A 771 -42.34 -1.16 -4.94
N ASP A 772 -41.24 -0.87 -5.64
CA ASP A 772 -41.05 0.38 -6.39
C ASP A 772 -40.84 0.13 -7.89
N SER A 773 -41.76 0.64 -8.71
CA SER A 773 -41.73 0.48 -10.17
C SER A 773 -40.51 1.15 -10.85
N GLU A 774 -39.97 2.21 -10.27
CA GLU A 774 -38.75 2.87 -10.78
C GLU A 774 -37.50 2.05 -10.41
N ALA A 775 -37.52 1.37 -9.27
CA ALA A 775 -36.44 0.47 -8.86
C ALA A 775 -36.26 -0.66 -9.88
N ARG A 776 -37.36 -1.21 -10.41
CA ARG A 776 -37.35 -2.28 -11.42
C ARG A 776 -36.66 -1.93 -12.75
N LYS A 777 -36.48 -0.64 -13.05
CA LYS A 777 -35.86 -0.18 -14.31
C LYS A 777 -34.33 -0.18 -14.28
N LEU A 778 -33.74 -0.40 -13.11
CA LEU A 778 -32.31 -0.22 -12.86
C LEU A 778 -31.61 -1.55 -12.58
N THR A 779 -30.39 -1.69 -13.07
CA THR A 779 -29.46 -2.73 -12.60
C THR A 779 -28.93 -2.37 -11.20
N TYR A 780 -28.30 -3.33 -10.51
CA TYR A 780 -27.73 -3.08 -9.19
C TYR A 780 -26.67 -1.95 -9.22
N VAL A 781 -25.85 -1.90 -10.27
CA VAL A 781 -24.82 -0.86 -10.48
C VAL A 781 -25.43 0.53 -10.69
N GLU A 782 -26.55 0.61 -11.41
CA GLU A 782 -27.24 1.86 -11.70
C GLU A 782 -28.08 2.35 -10.52
N PHE A 783 -28.41 1.46 -9.58
CA PHE A 783 -29.31 1.75 -8.46
C PHE A 783 -28.96 3.03 -7.68
N PRO A 784 -27.68 3.29 -7.32
CA PRO A 784 -27.30 4.49 -6.57
C PRO A 784 -27.54 5.82 -7.33
N THR A 785 -27.77 5.77 -8.65
CA THR A 785 -28.09 6.97 -9.44
C THR A 785 -29.46 7.55 -9.08
N LYS A 786 -30.40 6.69 -8.67
CA LYS A 786 -31.78 7.07 -8.29
C LYS A 786 -32.13 6.77 -6.85
N PHE A 787 -31.35 5.96 -6.13
CA PHE A 787 -31.60 5.60 -4.75
C PHE A 787 -30.40 5.91 -3.84
N VAL A 788 -30.68 6.10 -2.54
CA VAL A 788 -29.70 6.35 -1.48
C VAL A 788 -29.90 5.32 -0.38
N TRP A 789 -28.81 4.65 0.00
CA TRP A 789 -28.79 3.73 1.13
C TRP A 789 -28.95 4.49 2.44
N GLN A 790 -29.99 4.16 3.21
CA GLN A 790 -30.16 4.61 4.58
C GLN A 790 -29.51 3.59 5.51
N LEU A 791 -28.40 4.01 6.13
CA LEU A 791 -27.68 3.12 7.06
C LEU A 791 -28.53 2.82 8.29
N ASN A 792 -29.19 3.84 8.84
CA ASN A 792 -30.16 3.67 9.92
C ASN A 792 -31.45 3.11 9.32
N GLY A 793 -31.84 1.89 9.71
CA GLY A 793 -32.98 1.16 9.16
C GLY A 793 -32.64 0.25 7.97
N ARG A 794 -31.44 0.34 7.38
CA ARG A 794 -30.91 -0.56 6.34
C ARG A 794 -31.84 -0.77 5.14
N PHE A 795 -32.25 0.31 4.50
CA PHE A 795 -33.10 0.26 3.30
C PHE A 795 -32.69 1.29 2.24
N TRP A 796 -33.19 1.11 1.01
CA TRP A 796 -33.00 2.07 -0.06
C TRP A 796 -34.15 3.07 -0.15
N LYS A 797 -33.82 4.35 -0.32
CA LYS A 797 -34.81 5.42 -0.50
C LYS A 797 -34.55 6.19 -1.79
N ARG A 798 -35.60 6.60 -2.50
CA ARG A 798 -35.46 7.46 -3.70
C ARG A 798 -34.62 8.70 -3.38
N ARG A 799 -33.65 8.97 -4.25
CA ARG A 799 -32.69 10.07 -4.17
C ARG A 799 -33.40 11.37 -4.53
N LYS A 800 -33.25 12.38 -3.66
CA LYS A 800 -33.75 13.74 -3.90
C LYS A 800 -32.69 14.70 -4.44
N VAL A 801 -31.43 14.54 -3.99
CA VAL A 801 -30.32 15.47 -4.29
C VAL A 801 -29.03 14.72 -4.60
N GLY A 802 -28.19 15.33 -5.43
CA GLY A 802 -26.84 14.87 -5.77
C GLY A 802 -26.83 13.79 -6.86
N LYS A 803 -25.62 13.38 -7.25
CA LYS A 803 -25.39 12.30 -8.21
C LYS A 803 -24.43 11.28 -7.61
N ALA A 804 -24.70 10.00 -7.83
CA ALA A 804 -23.82 8.91 -7.45
C ALA A 804 -23.89 7.77 -8.46
N ILE A 805 -22.82 7.00 -8.57
CA ILE A 805 -22.74 5.80 -9.39
C ILE A 805 -22.45 4.59 -8.48
N GLY A 806 -22.88 3.40 -8.88
CA GLY A 806 -22.55 2.17 -8.18
C GLY A 806 -21.22 1.57 -8.64
N ARG A 807 -20.54 0.89 -7.72
CA ARG A 807 -19.40 0.01 -8.02
C ARG A 807 -19.57 -1.30 -7.26
N ILE A 808 -19.79 -2.38 -7.98
CA ILE A 808 -19.80 -3.73 -7.40
C ILE A 808 -18.37 -4.12 -7.00
N HIS A 809 -18.21 -4.80 -5.87
CA HIS A 809 -16.91 -5.32 -5.44
C HIS A 809 -16.28 -6.23 -6.50
N SER A 810 -14.96 -6.15 -6.66
CA SER A 810 -14.26 -7.01 -7.61
C SER A 810 -14.20 -8.43 -7.07
N VAL A 811 -14.42 -9.41 -7.94
CA VAL A 811 -14.35 -10.84 -7.63
C VAL A 811 -13.48 -11.49 -8.69
N SER A 812 -12.56 -12.37 -8.25
CA SER A 812 -11.70 -13.15 -9.13
C SER A 812 -12.53 -14.19 -9.89
N PRO A 813 -12.26 -14.45 -11.19
CA PRO A 813 -12.86 -15.57 -11.91
C PRO A 813 -12.73 -16.92 -11.19
N LYS A 814 -11.67 -17.10 -10.37
CA LYS A 814 -11.44 -18.30 -9.54
C LYS A 814 -12.56 -18.57 -8.53
N LEU A 815 -13.37 -17.56 -8.16
CA LEU A 815 -14.48 -17.73 -7.22
C LEU A 815 -15.79 -18.22 -7.90
N GLY A 816 -15.73 -18.66 -9.16
CA GLY A 816 -16.81 -19.39 -9.84
C GLY A 816 -18.13 -18.62 -9.86
N GLU A 817 -19.17 -19.17 -9.24
CA GLU A 817 -20.53 -18.61 -9.21
C GLU A 817 -20.59 -17.14 -8.75
N ALA A 818 -19.75 -16.73 -7.80
CA ALA A 818 -19.71 -15.33 -7.37
C ALA A 818 -19.21 -14.39 -8.49
N TYR A 819 -18.33 -14.87 -9.37
CA TYR A 819 -17.88 -14.10 -10.54
C TYR A 819 -19.00 -13.94 -11.56
N PHE A 820 -19.73 -15.02 -11.87
CA PHE A 820 -20.84 -15.00 -12.81
C PHE A 820 -22.01 -14.16 -12.29
N LEU A 821 -22.36 -14.26 -11.01
CA LEU A 821 -23.33 -13.38 -10.37
C LEU A 821 -22.92 -11.90 -10.55
N ARG A 822 -21.64 -11.56 -10.32
CA ARG A 822 -21.14 -10.18 -10.54
C ARG A 822 -21.42 -9.68 -11.97
N ILE A 823 -21.26 -10.54 -12.98
CA ILE A 823 -21.52 -10.20 -14.38
C ILE A 823 -23.01 -9.91 -14.55
N LEU A 824 -23.89 -10.82 -14.10
CA LEU A 824 -25.35 -10.67 -14.19
C LEU A 824 -25.85 -9.39 -13.51
N LEU A 825 -25.27 -9.00 -12.37
CA LEU A 825 -25.64 -7.76 -11.67
C LEU A 825 -25.35 -6.46 -12.46
N ASN A 826 -24.58 -6.53 -13.54
CA ASN A 826 -24.40 -5.42 -14.48
C ASN A 826 -25.46 -5.41 -15.61
N LYS A 827 -26.32 -6.43 -15.70
CA LYS A 827 -27.22 -6.67 -16.84
C LYS A 827 -28.69 -6.81 -16.42
N VAL A 828 -28.96 -7.63 -15.41
CA VAL A 828 -30.31 -7.91 -14.92
C VAL A 828 -30.89 -6.67 -14.24
N LYS A 829 -32.14 -6.34 -14.60
CA LYS A 829 -32.88 -5.18 -14.08
C LYS A 829 -34.06 -5.63 -13.23
N GLY A 830 -34.20 -5.01 -12.08
CA GLY A 830 -35.37 -5.19 -11.22
C GLY A 830 -35.66 -6.57 -10.64
N PRO A 831 -34.70 -7.48 -10.42
CA PRO A 831 -35.00 -8.79 -9.84
C PRO A 831 -35.51 -8.62 -8.42
N THR A 832 -36.54 -9.39 -8.04
CA THR A 832 -37.09 -9.43 -6.68
C THR A 832 -36.58 -10.59 -5.84
N SER A 833 -35.85 -11.54 -6.46
CA SER A 833 -35.24 -12.70 -5.81
C SER A 833 -33.95 -13.13 -6.52
N PHE A 834 -33.21 -14.08 -5.93
CA PHE A 834 -32.06 -14.72 -6.60
C PHE A 834 -32.48 -15.52 -7.84
N ASP A 835 -33.65 -16.18 -7.80
CA ASP A 835 -34.16 -16.97 -8.92
C ASP A 835 -34.48 -16.09 -10.13
N GLU A 836 -34.97 -14.86 -9.90
CA GLU A 836 -35.18 -13.88 -10.97
C GLU A 836 -33.85 -13.39 -11.58
N ILE A 837 -32.72 -13.47 -10.86
CA ILE A 837 -31.39 -13.20 -11.43
C ILE A 837 -30.95 -14.36 -12.35
N LEU A 838 -31.36 -15.59 -12.05
CA LEU A 838 -31.11 -16.79 -12.85
C LEU A 838 -32.06 -16.94 -14.04
N THR A 839 -33.13 -16.14 -14.09
CA THR A 839 -34.15 -16.24 -15.13
C THR A 839 -33.73 -15.50 -16.39
N VAL A 840 -33.64 -16.20 -17.51
CA VAL A 840 -33.36 -15.63 -18.83
C VAL A 840 -34.46 -16.09 -19.78
N ASN A 841 -35.07 -15.15 -20.52
CA ASN A 841 -36.18 -15.43 -21.45
C ASN A 841 -37.37 -16.21 -20.84
N GLY A 842 -37.58 -16.12 -19.53
CA GLY A 842 -38.67 -16.81 -18.81
C GLY A 842 -38.30 -18.19 -18.25
N GLU A 843 -37.08 -18.68 -18.50
CA GLU A 843 -36.59 -19.95 -17.98
C GLU A 843 -35.58 -19.72 -16.85
N ILE A 844 -35.73 -20.47 -15.74
CA ILE A 844 -34.80 -20.42 -14.61
C ILE A 844 -33.64 -21.37 -14.90
N HIS A 845 -32.42 -20.85 -14.95
CA HIS A 845 -31.22 -21.65 -15.14
C HIS A 845 -30.67 -22.21 -13.82
N SER A 846 -29.96 -23.33 -13.89
CA SER A 846 -29.39 -24.05 -12.73
C SER A 846 -28.25 -23.33 -12.01
N SER A 847 -27.57 -22.39 -12.67
CA SER A 847 -26.43 -21.65 -12.12
C SER A 847 -26.30 -20.26 -12.72
N PHE A 848 -25.58 -19.36 -12.04
CA PHE A 848 -25.31 -18.02 -12.57
C PHE A 848 -24.42 -18.10 -13.81
N LYS A 849 -23.56 -19.13 -13.92
CA LYS A 849 -22.78 -19.41 -15.13
C LYS A 849 -23.69 -19.74 -16.31
N ASP A 850 -24.68 -20.62 -16.11
CA ASP A 850 -25.61 -21.02 -17.17
C ASP A 850 -26.48 -19.84 -17.62
N ALA A 851 -26.93 -19.00 -16.69
CA ALA A 851 -27.63 -17.76 -17.02
C ALA A 851 -26.74 -16.76 -17.78
N CYS A 852 -25.44 -16.64 -17.44
CA CYS A 852 -24.50 -15.84 -18.23
C CYS A 852 -24.34 -16.36 -19.66
N TYR A 853 -24.29 -17.69 -19.82
CA TYR A 853 -24.19 -18.34 -21.12
C TYR A 853 -25.45 -18.12 -21.96
N ALA A 854 -26.64 -18.26 -21.37
CA ALA A 854 -27.92 -18.01 -22.04
C ALA A 854 -28.11 -16.54 -22.45
N LEU A 855 -27.44 -15.61 -21.78
CA LEU A 855 -27.39 -14.18 -22.14
C LEU A 855 -26.26 -13.84 -23.13
N GLU A 856 -25.52 -14.83 -23.64
CA GLU A 856 -24.38 -14.64 -24.55
C GLU A 856 -23.30 -13.71 -23.95
N LEU A 857 -23.11 -13.76 -22.64
CA LEU A 857 -22.11 -12.95 -21.92
C LEU A 857 -20.76 -13.66 -21.76
N LEU A 858 -20.69 -14.93 -22.19
CA LEU A 858 -19.49 -15.76 -22.22
C LEU A 858 -19.16 -16.05 -23.68
N ASP A 859 -17.91 -15.79 -24.09
CA ASP A 859 -17.45 -16.13 -25.43
C ASP A 859 -17.53 -17.66 -25.64
N ASP A 860 -17.80 -18.08 -26.88
CA ASP A 860 -17.67 -19.49 -27.23
C ASP A 860 -16.18 -19.87 -27.23
N ASP A 861 -15.84 -21.07 -26.73
CA ASP A 861 -14.43 -21.48 -26.67
C ASP A 861 -13.88 -21.88 -28.05
N LYS A 862 -14.56 -21.46 -29.13
CA LYS A 862 -14.23 -21.80 -30.50
C LYS A 862 -12.89 -21.19 -30.92
N GLU A 863 -12.59 -19.96 -30.48
CA GLU A 863 -11.30 -19.33 -30.73
C GLU A 863 -10.14 -20.16 -30.16
N TYR A 864 -10.31 -20.77 -28.98
CA TYR A 864 -9.30 -21.64 -28.39
C TYR A 864 -9.15 -22.97 -29.13
N ILE A 865 -10.26 -23.55 -29.58
CA ILE A 865 -10.26 -24.75 -30.43
C ILE A 865 -9.51 -24.46 -31.74
N ASP A 866 -9.83 -23.36 -32.40
CA ASP A 866 -9.24 -22.95 -33.68
C ASP A 866 -7.76 -22.59 -33.49
N ALA A 867 -7.38 -21.91 -32.40
CA ALA A 867 -5.99 -21.59 -32.09
C ALA A 867 -5.13 -22.84 -31.81
N ILE A 868 -5.66 -23.84 -31.10
CA ILE A 868 -4.93 -25.10 -30.85
C ILE A 868 -4.76 -25.89 -32.16
N LYS A 869 -5.80 -25.92 -33.02
CA LYS A 869 -5.74 -26.51 -34.35
C LYS A 869 -4.77 -25.78 -35.28
N GLU A 870 -4.71 -24.45 -35.23
CA GLU A 870 -3.74 -23.69 -36.00
C GLU A 870 -2.32 -23.98 -35.51
N ALA A 871 -2.10 -23.91 -34.19
CA ALA A 871 -0.81 -24.18 -33.57
C ALA A 871 -0.29 -25.59 -33.87
N SER A 872 -1.17 -26.60 -34.00
CA SER A 872 -0.76 -27.97 -34.30
C SER A 872 -0.12 -28.15 -35.67
N HIS A 873 -0.26 -27.19 -36.59
CA HIS A 873 0.44 -27.23 -37.88
C HIS A 873 1.93 -26.88 -37.78
N SER A 874 2.34 -26.21 -36.70
CA SER A 874 3.71 -25.68 -36.53
C SER A 874 4.39 -26.10 -35.22
N GLY A 875 3.62 -26.56 -34.23
CA GLY A 875 4.10 -26.92 -32.89
C GLY A 875 3.96 -28.42 -32.60
N SER A 876 4.80 -28.93 -31.69
CA SER A 876 4.74 -30.33 -31.25
C SER A 876 3.61 -30.59 -30.26
N GLY A 877 3.16 -31.85 -30.13
CA GLY A 877 2.17 -32.22 -29.11
C GLY A 877 2.53 -31.77 -27.68
N PHE A 878 3.81 -31.80 -27.31
CA PHE A 878 4.28 -31.26 -26.02
C PHE A 878 4.00 -29.75 -25.88
N TYR A 879 4.29 -28.97 -26.92
CA TYR A 879 4.00 -27.53 -26.94
C TYR A 879 2.49 -27.28 -26.82
N LEU A 880 1.67 -28.07 -27.51
CA LEU A 880 0.21 -27.94 -27.44
C LEU A 880 -0.35 -28.30 -26.05
N ARG A 881 0.19 -29.35 -25.39
CA ARG A 881 -0.15 -29.70 -24.00
C ARG A 881 0.21 -28.56 -23.03
N PHE A 882 1.35 -27.91 -23.23
CA PHE A 882 1.75 -26.74 -22.45
C PHE A 882 0.85 -25.53 -22.70
N LEU A 883 0.49 -25.27 -23.97
CA LEU A 883 -0.46 -24.21 -24.35
C LEU A 883 -1.83 -24.44 -23.70
N PHE A 884 -2.36 -25.66 -23.79
CA PHE A 884 -3.65 -26.02 -23.17
C PHE A 884 -3.61 -25.89 -21.64
N ALA A 885 -2.54 -26.37 -20.98
CA ALA A 885 -2.35 -26.19 -19.54
C ALA A 885 -2.24 -24.71 -19.13
N THR A 886 -1.63 -23.88 -19.99
CA THR A 886 -1.55 -22.43 -19.80
C THR A 886 -2.93 -21.77 -19.90
N LEU A 887 -3.72 -22.13 -20.92
CA LEU A 887 -5.10 -21.66 -21.08
C LEU A 887 -5.99 -22.04 -19.88
N LEU A 888 -5.84 -23.26 -19.36
CA LEU A 888 -6.49 -23.70 -18.12
C LEU A 888 -6.05 -22.84 -16.93
N THR A 889 -4.75 -22.61 -16.76
CA THR A 889 -4.19 -21.83 -15.65
C THR A 889 -4.65 -20.36 -15.68
N CYS A 890 -4.81 -19.79 -16.88
CA CYS A 890 -5.33 -18.45 -17.09
C CYS A 890 -6.85 -18.32 -16.83
N ASN A 891 -7.59 -19.44 -16.69
CA ASN A 891 -9.05 -19.49 -16.58
C ASN A 891 -9.76 -18.75 -17.73
N SER A 892 -9.21 -18.84 -18.94
CA SER A 892 -9.76 -18.16 -20.12
C SER A 892 -10.91 -18.93 -20.77
N MET A 893 -10.99 -20.25 -20.56
CA MET A 893 -12.00 -21.12 -21.16
C MET A 893 -13.29 -21.23 -20.33
N SER A 894 -14.43 -21.10 -21.00
CA SER A 894 -15.77 -21.22 -20.41
C SER A 894 -16.17 -22.68 -20.14
N LYS A 895 -15.86 -23.60 -21.06
CA LYS A 895 -16.14 -25.03 -21.06
C LYS A 895 -14.88 -25.80 -21.53
N PRO A 896 -13.84 -25.90 -20.67
CA PRO A 896 -12.60 -26.59 -21.03
C PRO A 896 -12.82 -28.04 -21.49
N GLU A 897 -13.87 -28.71 -21.00
CA GLU A 897 -14.27 -30.05 -21.44
C GLU A 897 -14.63 -30.11 -22.93
N VAL A 898 -15.23 -29.06 -23.48
CA VAL A 898 -15.56 -28.98 -24.91
C VAL A 898 -14.30 -28.76 -25.73
N VAL A 899 -13.39 -27.90 -25.27
CA VAL A 899 -12.11 -27.65 -25.95
C VAL A 899 -11.27 -28.93 -25.96
N TRP A 900 -11.20 -29.64 -24.84
CA TRP A 900 -10.52 -30.93 -24.72
C TRP A 900 -11.07 -31.95 -25.73
N GLU A 901 -12.38 -32.21 -25.74
CA GLU A 901 -12.95 -33.22 -26.65
C GLU A 901 -12.73 -32.88 -28.13
N ASN A 902 -12.61 -31.60 -28.48
CA ASN A 902 -12.36 -31.16 -29.86
C ASN A 902 -10.88 -31.08 -30.25
N THR A 903 -9.94 -31.24 -29.31
CA THR A 903 -8.50 -31.01 -29.56
C THR A 903 -7.57 -32.09 -29.02
N TRP A 904 -8.07 -33.06 -28.25
CA TRP A 904 -7.25 -34.07 -27.58
C TRP A 904 -6.35 -34.87 -28.53
N GLU A 905 -6.77 -35.09 -29.79
CA GLU A 905 -5.96 -35.81 -30.79
C GLU A 905 -4.65 -35.09 -31.11
N TYR A 906 -4.70 -33.76 -31.24
CA TYR A 906 -3.50 -32.93 -31.43
C TYR A 906 -2.67 -32.86 -30.14
N LEU A 907 -3.34 -32.76 -29.00
CA LEU A 907 -2.68 -32.75 -27.68
C LEU A 907 -2.00 -34.09 -27.37
N GLY A 908 -2.50 -35.21 -27.87
CA GLY A 908 -1.95 -36.55 -27.68
C GLY A 908 -0.78 -36.86 -28.63
N ASP A 909 -0.45 -35.96 -29.55
CA ASP A 909 0.65 -36.17 -30.50
C ASP A 909 2.00 -36.38 -29.77
N GLY A 910 2.76 -37.35 -30.27
CA GLY A 910 4.03 -37.79 -29.69
C GLY A 910 3.94 -38.69 -28.45
N ILE A 911 2.78 -38.88 -27.82
CA ILE A 911 2.65 -39.73 -26.61
C ILE A 911 2.98 -41.20 -26.93
N LEU A 912 2.38 -41.78 -27.98
CA LEU A 912 2.63 -43.17 -28.38
C LEU A 912 4.10 -43.38 -28.78
N TYR A 913 4.68 -42.40 -29.49
CA TYR A 913 6.09 -42.43 -29.87
C TYR A 913 7.00 -42.45 -28.63
N ASN A 914 6.76 -41.57 -27.66
CA ASN A 914 7.52 -41.52 -26.42
C ASN A 914 7.41 -42.83 -25.63
N GLN A 915 6.22 -43.45 -25.59
CA GLN A 915 6.05 -44.76 -24.95
C GLN A 915 6.79 -45.87 -25.70
N ARG A 916 6.74 -45.92 -27.03
CA ARG A 916 7.53 -46.87 -27.84
C ARG A 916 9.03 -46.76 -27.57
N GLN A 917 9.55 -45.53 -27.49
CA GLN A 917 10.95 -45.28 -27.16
C GLN A 917 11.29 -45.69 -25.72
N ARG A 918 10.40 -45.38 -24.76
CA ARG A 918 10.58 -45.72 -23.35
C ARG A 918 10.60 -47.23 -23.10
N PHE A 919 9.74 -47.99 -23.79
CA PHE A 919 9.67 -49.45 -23.66
C PHE A 919 10.53 -50.21 -24.68
N LYS A 920 11.19 -49.51 -25.61
CA LYS A 920 11.98 -50.10 -26.72
C LYS A 920 11.18 -51.14 -27.53
N SER A 921 9.87 -50.95 -27.66
CA SER A 921 8.99 -51.80 -28.45
C SER A 921 8.44 -51.00 -29.61
N ALA A 922 8.86 -51.35 -30.83
CA ALA A 922 8.42 -50.67 -32.05
C ALA A 922 6.96 -51.00 -32.42
N GLU A 923 6.45 -52.15 -31.95
CA GLU A 923 5.11 -52.66 -32.26
C GLU A 923 4.05 -52.25 -31.22
N LEU A 924 4.43 -51.55 -30.14
CA LEU A 924 3.50 -51.13 -29.10
C LEU A 924 2.36 -50.28 -29.72
N SER A 925 1.13 -50.73 -29.53
CA SER A 925 -0.09 -49.98 -29.85
C SER A 925 -0.87 -49.74 -28.55
N LEU A 926 -1.43 -48.53 -28.42
CA LEU A 926 -2.22 -48.13 -27.25
C LEU A 926 -3.63 -47.79 -27.72
N GLY A 927 -4.63 -48.15 -26.91
CA GLY A 927 -6.02 -47.80 -27.15
C GLY A 927 -6.26 -46.28 -27.04
N VAL A 928 -7.37 -45.81 -27.61
CA VAL A 928 -7.75 -44.38 -27.57
C VAL A 928 -7.89 -43.86 -26.14
N ASP A 929 -8.51 -44.64 -25.25
CA ASP A 929 -8.71 -44.25 -23.85
C ASP A 929 -7.39 -44.20 -23.07
N GLU A 930 -6.45 -45.11 -23.38
CA GLU A 930 -5.11 -45.11 -22.79
C GLU A 930 -4.30 -43.88 -23.23
N LEU A 931 -4.41 -43.51 -24.51
CA LEU A 931 -3.77 -42.30 -25.06
C LEU A 931 -4.37 -41.03 -24.45
N LYS A 932 -5.70 -40.94 -24.32
CA LYS A 932 -6.38 -39.84 -23.61
C LYS A 932 -5.90 -39.75 -22.16
N ASN A 933 -5.83 -40.89 -21.45
CA ASN A 933 -5.41 -40.95 -20.05
C ASN A 933 -3.95 -40.48 -19.85
N LEU A 934 -3.03 -40.96 -20.70
CA LEU A 934 -1.63 -40.53 -20.69
C LEU A 934 -1.46 -39.05 -21.05
N THR A 935 -2.25 -38.55 -21.99
CA THR A 935 -2.26 -37.14 -22.39
C THR A 935 -2.72 -36.25 -21.24
N LEU A 936 -3.81 -36.63 -20.54
CA LEU A 936 -4.28 -35.94 -19.34
C LEU A 936 -3.27 -36.00 -18.20
N PHE A 937 -2.56 -37.12 -18.05
CA PHE A 937 -1.50 -37.25 -17.05
C PHE A 937 -0.35 -36.27 -17.31
N GLU A 938 0.13 -36.13 -18.56
CA GLU A 938 1.15 -35.13 -18.88
C GLU A 938 0.67 -33.70 -18.63
N ILE A 939 -0.59 -33.38 -18.96
CA ILE A 939 -1.19 -32.07 -18.68
C ILE A 939 -1.27 -31.83 -17.16
N GLU A 940 -1.66 -32.83 -16.37
CA GLU A 940 -1.68 -32.74 -14.91
C GLU A 940 -0.29 -32.45 -14.34
N GLN A 941 0.76 -33.10 -14.86
CA GLN A 941 2.15 -32.81 -14.44
C GLN A 941 2.57 -31.37 -14.75
N ILE A 942 2.13 -30.81 -15.89
CA ILE A 942 2.39 -29.40 -16.23
C ILE A 942 1.64 -28.45 -15.28
N LEU A 943 0.39 -28.77 -14.94
CA LEU A 943 -0.41 -27.97 -14.01
C LEU A 943 0.14 -28.01 -12.58
N LEU A 944 0.55 -29.19 -12.10
CA LEU A 944 1.13 -29.36 -10.76
C LEU A 944 2.42 -28.54 -10.59
N ARG A 945 3.27 -28.49 -11.63
CA ARG A 945 4.46 -27.62 -11.65
C ARG A 945 4.14 -26.13 -11.54
N ASN A 946 2.90 -25.73 -11.85
CA ASN A 946 2.39 -24.36 -11.73
C ASN A 946 1.43 -24.20 -10.53
N ASN A 947 1.50 -25.07 -9.52
CA ASN A 947 0.62 -25.07 -8.34
C ASN A 947 -0.88 -25.11 -8.68
N SER A 948 -1.26 -25.85 -9.72
CA SER A 948 -2.64 -26.07 -10.17
C SER A 948 -2.92 -27.57 -10.40
N THR A 949 -4.17 -27.95 -10.66
CA THR A 949 -4.57 -29.36 -10.92
C THR A 949 -5.83 -29.40 -11.78
N LEU A 950 -6.00 -30.47 -12.58
CA LEU A 950 -7.21 -30.77 -13.33
C LEU A 950 -8.43 -30.93 -12.40
N LYS A 951 -8.24 -31.29 -11.11
CA LYS A 951 -9.34 -31.35 -10.13
C LYS A 951 -10.08 -30.03 -9.95
N ASN A 952 -9.46 -28.90 -10.30
CA ASN A 952 -10.10 -27.59 -10.26
C ASN A 952 -11.21 -27.44 -11.33
N PHE A 953 -11.25 -28.30 -12.34
CA PHE A 953 -12.20 -28.25 -13.46
C PHE A 953 -13.15 -29.45 -13.40
N LYS A 954 -14.22 -29.35 -12.60
CA LYS A 954 -15.13 -30.47 -12.25
C LYS A 954 -15.70 -31.28 -13.43
N LYS A 955 -15.82 -30.68 -14.62
CA LYS A 955 -16.36 -31.32 -15.83
C LYS A 955 -15.28 -31.97 -16.73
N MET A 956 -14.01 -31.76 -16.42
CA MET A 956 -12.89 -32.40 -17.11
C MET A 956 -12.61 -33.78 -16.50
N SER A 957 -12.25 -34.74 -17.35
CA SER A 957 -11.76 -36.05 -16.91
C SER A 957 -10.42 -35.89 -16.19
N TYR A 958 -10.22 -36.69 -15.13
CA TYR A 958 -8.97 -36.73 -14.36
C TYR A 958 -8.19 -38.01 -14.71
N PRO A 959 -6.85 -37.97 -14.83
CA PRO A 959 -6.09 -39.15 -15.21
C PRO A 959 -6.12 -40.24 -14.12
N ASP A 960 -6.32 -41.48 -14.53
CA ASP A 960 -6.18 -42.67 -13.67
C ASP A 960 -4.69 -42.98 -13.47
N VAL A 961 -4.19 -42.63 -12.28
CA VAL A 961 -2.77 -42.72 -11.92
C VAL A 961 -2.32 -44.17 -11.70
N GLU A 962 -3.23 -45.07 -11.28
CA GLU A 962 -2.92 -46.48 -11.05
C GLU A 962 -2.66 -47.19 -12.37
N SER A 963 -3.53 -46.95 -13.36
CA SER A 963 -3.33 -47.37 -14.76
C SER A 963 -1.97 -46.90 -15.30
N VAL A 964 -1.62 -45.61 -15.17
CA VAL A 964 -0.36 -45.06 -15.70
C VAL A 964 0.87 -45.60 -14.97
N SER A 965 0.78 -45.91 -13.67
CA SER A 965 1.88 -46.49 -12.90
C SER A 965 2.15 -47.97 -13.22
N SER A 966 1.09 -48.76 -13.47
CA SER A 966 1.20 -50.15 -13.94
C SER A 966 1.80 -50.26 -15.34
N SER A 967 1.41 -49.36 -16.27
CA SER A 967 1.98 -49.30 -17.62
C SER A 967 3.46 -48.89 -17.64
N ASN A 968 3.98 -48.27 -16.58
CA ASN A 968 5.36 -47.75 -16.49
C ASN A 968 6.36 -48.70 -15.78
N ASN A 969 5.93 -49.86 -15.28
CA ASN A 969 6.80 -50.75 -14.50
C ASN A 969 7.37 -51.93 -15.33
N GLN A 970 8.60 -51.76 -15.81
CA GLN A 970 9.30 -52.67 -16.73
C GLN A 970 9.52 -54.10 -16.20
N LEU A 971 9.47 -54.30 -14.87
CA LEU A 971 9.66 -55.62 -14.24
C LEU A 971 8.39 -56.45 -14.29
N ILE A 972 7.22 -55.83 -14.10
CA ILE A 972 5.92 -56.52 -14.09
C ILE A 972 5.53 -56.94 -15.51
N THR A 973 5.75 -56.08 -16.51
CA THR A 973 5.46 -56.40 -17.91
C THR A 973 6.35 -57.52 -18.45
N LYS A 974 7.61 -57.62 -17.99
CA LYS A 974 8.52 -58.73 -18.35
C LYS A 974 8.20 -60.04 -17.63
N GLU A 975 7.70 -59.97 -16.39
CA GLU A 975 7.35 -61.17 -15.61
C GLU A 975 5.97 -61.75 -15.97
N LEU A 976 5.22 -61.08 -16.86
CA LEU A 976 3.91 -61.54 -17.36
C LEU A 976 3.94 -61.97 -18.84
N ASP A 977 5.07 -61.82 -19.53
CA ASP A 977 5.25 -62.13 -20.95
C ASP A 977 5.94 -63.49 -21.15
N TYR A 978 5.29 -64.57 -20.69
CA TYR A 978 5.78 -65.93 -20.87
C TYR A 978 5.14 -66.62 -22.09
N ASP A 979 5.94 -67.37 -22.85
CA ASP A 979 5.44 -68.24 -23.93
C ASP A 979 4.77 -69.49 -23.33
N ILE A 980 3.47 -69.37 -23.04
CA ILE A 980 2.65 -70.39 -22.35
C ILE A 980 2.74 -71.77 -23.03
N PRO A 981 2.65 -71.90 -24.37
CA PRO A 981 2.82 -73.19 -25.06
C PRO A 981 4.16 -73.89 -24.77
N VAL A 982 5.26 -73.14 -24.72
CA VAL A 982 6.61 -73.69 -24.47
C VAL A 982 6.73 -74.15 -23.02
N ILE A 983 6.26 -73.32 -22.07
CA ILE A 983 6.28 -73.67 -20.64
C ILE A 983 5.38 -74.89 -20.35
N LYS A 984 4.24 -75.02 -21.05
CA LYS A 984 3.35 -76.18 -20.90
C LYS A 984 4.00 -77.47 -21.40
N ASN A 985 4.68 -77.43 -22.54
CA ASN A 985 5.46 -78.58 -23.04
C ASN A 985 6.61 -78.96 -22.09
N ASP A 986 7.29 -77.95 -21.52
CA ASP A 986 8.34 -78.20 -20.52
C ASP A 986 7.78 -78.80 -19.23
N TYR A 987 6.63 -78.31 -18.77
CA TYR A 987 5.91 -78.89 -17.64
C TYR A 987 5.54 -80.35 -17.91
N ASP A 988 4.89 -80.66 -19.04
CA ASP A 988 4.42 -82.02 -19.34
C ASP A 988 5.60 -83.01 -19.40
N ARG A 989 6.72 -82.60 -19.99
CA ARG A 989 7.95 -83.40 -20.00
C ARG A 989 8.54 -83.59 -18.60
N MET A 990 8.59 -82.53 -17.79
CA MET A 990 9.14 -82.60 -16.44
C MET A 990 8.23 -83.36 -15.48
N PHE A 991 6.91 -83.28 -15.66
CA PHE A 991 5.90 -84.01 -14.91
C PHE A 991 6.10 -85.51 -15.06
N LEU A 992 6.26 -86.01 -16.29
CA LEU A 992 6.51 -87.43 -16.56
C LEU A 992 7.83 -87.97 -15.95
N ALA A 993 8.78 -87.08 -15.66
CA ALA A 993 10.09 -87.43 -15.11
C ALA A 993 10.13 -87.37 -13.57
N LEU A 994 9.03 -87.02 -12.90
CA LEU A 994 8.96 -86.98 -11.44
C LEU A 994 8.91 -88.39 -10.84
N THR A 995 9.54 -88.56 -9.69
CA THR A 995 9.36 -89.79 -8.90
C THR A 995 7.98 -89.81 -8.26
N ASN A 996 7.47 -90.99 -7.86
CA ASN A 996 6.15 -91.11 -7.23
C ASN A 996 5.98 -90.21 -5.99
N GLU A 997 7.03 -90.04 -5.17
CA GLU A 997 7.00 -89.13 -4.02
C GLU A 997 6.90 -87.66 -4.44
N GLN A 998 7.64 -87.26 -5.47
CA GLN A 998 7.61 -85.90 -6.01
C GLN A 998 6.28 -85.58 -6.71
N HIS A 999 5.69 -86.56 -7.39
CA HIS A 999 4.35 -86.47 -7.97
C HIS A 999 3.29 -86.17 -6.91
N ASN A 1000 3.31 -86.90 -5.80
CA ASN A 1000 2.35 -86.69 -4.71
C ASN A 1000 2.48 -85.30 -4.07
N ILE A 1001 3.72 -84.81 -3.92
CA ILE A 1001 3.97 -83.46 -3.40
C ILE A 1001 3.41 -82.40 -4.37
N LEU A 1002 3.69 -82.52 -5.67
CA LEU A 1002 3.19 -81.59 -6.69
C LEU A 1002 1.65 -81.58 -6.72
N LEU A 1003 1.00 -82.74 -6.77
CA LEU A 1003 -0.46 -82.83 -6.83
C LEU A 1003 -1.13 -82.24 -5.59
N ASN A 1004 -0.57 -82.46 -4.41
CA ASN A 1004 -1.11 -81.92 -3.17
C ASN A 1004 -1.03 -80.38 -3.15
N ILE A 1005 0.11 -79.81 -3.55
CA ILE A 1005 0.30 -78.35 -3.67
C ILE A 1005 -0.65 -77.76 -4.72
N MET A 1006 -0.77 -78.38 -5.90
CA MET A 1006 -1.67 -77.90 -6.95
C MET A 1006 -3.14 -77.97 -6.53
N SER A 1007 -3.56 -78.98 -5.75
CA SER A 1007 -4.94 -79.05 -5.23
C SER A 1007 -5.26 -77.91 -4.27
N VAL A 1008 -4.33 -77.54 -3.37
CA VAL A 1008 -4.52 -76.43 -2.41
C VAL A 1008 -4.59 -75.07 -3.12
N ILE A 1009 -3.85 -74.91 -4.21
CA ILE A 1009 -3.91 -73.72 -5.08
C ILE A 1009 -5.25 -73.65 -5.82
N GLN A 1010 -5.70 -74.75 -6.44
CA GLN A 1010 -6.97 -74.79 -7.16
C GLN A 1010 -8.18 -74.55 -6.24
N GLU A 1011 -8.11 -75.02 -4.99
CA GLU A 1011 -9.17 -74.80 -4.00
C GLU A 1011 -9.09 -73.43 -3.28
N ASN A 1012 -8.10 -72.58 -3.60
CA ASN A 1012 -7.87 -71.26 -2.99
C ASN A 1012 -7.79 -71.27 -1.44
N LYS A 1013 -7.34 -72.38 -0.84
CA LYS A 1013 -7.35 -72.55 0.63
C LYS A 1013 -6.16 -71.88 1.34
N GLY A 1014 -5.10 -71.56 0.60
CA GLY A 1014 -3.84 -71.04 1.14
C GLY A 1014 -3.07 -72.06 1.99
N GLY A 1015 -1.73 -72.08 1.93
CA GLY A 1015 -0.91 -72.98 2.75
C GLY A 1015 0.60 -72.74 2.65
N SER A 1016 1.35 -73.31 3.60
CA SER A 1016 2.81 -73.29 3.62
C SER A 1016 3.37 -74.71 3.56
N PHE A 1017 4.25 -74.98 2.60
CA PHE A 1017 4.81 -76.31 2.35
C PHE A 1017 6.32 -76.31 2.54
N PHE A 1018 6.82 -77.36 3.21
CA PHE A 1018 8.24 -77.56 3.45
C PHE A 1018 8.73 -78.82 2.75
N VAL A 1019 9.57 -78.67 1.74
CA VAL A 1019 10.14 -79.78 0.97
C VAL A 1019 11.58 -80.02 1.42
N TYR A 1020 11.81 -81.07 2.20
CA TYR A 1020 13.12 -81.44 2.75
C TYR A 1020 13.75 -82.65 2.04
N GLY A 1021 15.08 -82.65 1.90
CA GLY A 1021 15.85 -83.78 1.38
C GLY A 1021 17.34 -83.47 1.26
N TYR A 1022 18.20 -84.48 1.25
CA TYR A 1022 19.66 -84.32 1.13
C TYR A 1022 20.09 -83.74 -0.24
N GLY A 1023 21.28 -83.14 -0.35
CA GLY A 1023 21.80 -82.64 -1.64
C GLY A 1023 21.80 -83.74 -2.70
N GLY A 1024 21.34 -83.44 -3.93
CA GLY A 1024 21.24 -84.42 -5.03
C GLY A 1024 19.89 -85.13 -5.19
N THR A 1025 18.92 -84.91 -4.29
CA THR A 1025 17.57 -85.55 -4.33
C THR A 1025 16.56 -84.92 -5.31
N GLY A 1026 17.01 -84.10 -6.27
CA GLY A 1026 16.13 -83.52 -7.29
C GLY A 1026 15.19 -82.39 -6.82
N LYS A 1027 15.39 -81.80 -5.63
CA LYS A 1027 14.54 -80.70 -5.10
C LYS A 1027 14.36 -79.54 -6.07
N THR A 1028 15.44 -79.08 -6.68
CA THR A 1028 15.41 -77.98 -7.66
C THR A 1028 14.63 -78.37 -8.92
N PHE A 1029 14.65 -79.65 -9.30
CA PHE A 1029 13.86 -80.17 -10.42
C PHE A 1029 12.37 -80.13 -10.08
N LEU A 1030 11.97 -80.62 -8.90
CA LEU A 1030 10.59 -80.53 -8.42
C LEU A 1030 10.09 -79.06 -8.35
N TRP A 1031 10.90 -78.13 -7.84
CA TRP A 1031 10.54 -76.72 -7.78
C TRP A 1031 10.34 -76.08 -9.17
N LYS A 1032 11.19 -76.45 -10.13
CA LYS A 1032 11.02 -76.01 -11.52
C LYS A 1032 9.73 -76.57 -12.11
N THR A 1033 9.37 -77.83 -11.81
CA THR A 1033 8.13 -78.45 -12.29
C THR A 1033 6.90 -77.78 -11.68
N ILE A 1034 6.89 -77.49 -10.37
CA ILE A 1034 5.80 -76.75 -9.71
C ILE A 1034 5.65 -75.34 -10.31
N SER A 1035 6.76 -74.64 -10.52
CA SER A 1035 6.74 -73.29 -11.09
C SER A 1035 6.21 -73.28 -12.53
N ALA A 1036 6.61 -74.27 -13.35
CA ALA A 1036 6.11 -74.42 -14.71
C ALA A 1036 4.61 -74.75 -14.72
N ALA A 1037 4.15 -75.61 -13.80
CA ALA A 1037 2.73 -75.96 -13.65
C ALA A 1037 1.88 -74.70 -13.41
N ILE A 1038 2.23 -73.90 -12.39
CA ILE A 1038 1.49 -72.68 -12.01
C ILE A 1038 1.51 -71.65 -13.13
N ARG A 1039 2.68 -71.43 -13.77
CA ARG A 1039 2.81 -70.46 -14.86
C ARG A 1039 2.06 -70.88 -16.13
N SER A 1040 1.87 -72.18 -16.37
CA SER A 1040 1.13 -72.69 -17.53
C SER A 1040 -0.40 -72.58 -17.40
N ASP A 1041 -0.94 -72.39 -16.19
CA ASP A 1041 -2.39 -72.41 -15.90
C ASP A 1041 -3.04 -71.00 -15.85
N ALA A 1042 -2.26 -69.94 -16.14
CA ALA A 1042 -2.68 -68.58 -16.49
C ALA A 1042 -3.74 -67.87 -15.60
N GLN A 1043 -3.92 -68.22 -14.32
CA GLN A 1043 -4.70 -67.43 -13.35
C GLN A 1043 -4.02 -67.27 -11.97
N LYS A 1044 -3.56 -66.04 -11.71
CA LYS A 1044 -3.13 -65.38 -10.44
C LYS A 1044 -1.74 -65.72 -9.82
N PRO A 1045 -1.05 -64.73 -9.18
CA PRO A 1045 0.40 -64.70 -8.89
C PRO A 1045 0.73 -65.29 -7.48
N VAL A 1046 1.93 -65.67 -7.00
CA VAL A 1046 3.38 -65.71 -7.36
C VAL A 1046 4.03 -66.66 -6.33
N PRO A 1047 5.23 -67.24 -6.57
CA PRO A 1047 6.16 -67.49 -5.47
C PRO A 1047 7.44 -66.65 -5.60
N SER A 1048 7.76 -65.90 -4.54
CA SER A 1048 9.07 -65.28 -4.34
C SER A 1048 9.97 -66.27 -3.58
N PRO A 1049 11.03 -66.84 -4.20
CA PRO A 1049 12.08 -67.47 -3.43
C PRO A 1049 12.96 -66.37 -2.84
N GLU A 1050 12.95 -66.21 -1.52
CA GLU A 1050 14.01 -65.44 -0.85
C GLU A 1050 15.34 -66.20 -1.00
N THR A 1051 16.15 -65.84 -2.00
CA THR A 1051 17.55 -66.24 -2.10
C THR A 1051 18.42 -65.01 -1.85
N GLY A 1052 18.95 -64.87 -0.64
CA GLY A 1052 19.90 -63.82 -0.31
C GLY A 1052 21.30 -64.11 -0.88
N VAL A 1053 21.73 -63.32 -1.86
CA VAL A 1053 23.14 -63.18 -2.26
C VAL A 1053 23.42 -61.69 -2.49
N THR A 1054 24.25 -61.08 -1.63
CA THR A 1054 24.67 -59.67 -1.73
C THR A 1054 26.07 -59.57 -2.32
N ASP A 1055 26.27 -58.69 -3.31
CA ASP A 1055 27.61 -58.22 -3.71
C ASP A 1055 27.59 -56.70 -3.97
N GLY A 1056 28.60 -55.99 -3.48
CA GLY A 1056 28.59 -54.54 -3.26
C GLY A 1056 29.57 -53.77 -4.15
N ASN A 1057 29.18 -52.54 -4.54
CA ASN A 1057 30.11 -51.48 -4.98
C ASN A 1057 29.38 -50.14 -5.18
N HIS A 1058 29.59 -49.16 -4.30
CA HIS A 1058 29.83 -47.76 -4.70
C HIS A 1058 30.35 -46.89 -3.54
N ARG A 1059 31.26 -45.97 -3.91
CA ARG A 1059 32.18 -45.20 -3.07
C ARG A 1059 31.56 -43.87 -2.59
N HIS A 1060 31.80 -43.53 -1.32
CA HIS A 1060 31.68 -42.17 -0.76
C HIS A 1060 33.05 -41.45 -0.72
N PRO A 1061 33.12 -40.11 -0.83
CA PRO A 1061 34.28 -39.32 -0.42
C PRO A 1061 34.15 -38.80 1.03
N LYS A 1062 35.33 -38.59 1.64
CA LYS A 1062 35.67 -38.51 3.06
C LYS A 1062 35.36 -37.17 3.75
N SER A 1063 35.09 -37.22 5.06
CA SER A 1063 35.48 -36.21 6.05
C SER A 1063 36.42 -36.84 7.10
N LEU A 1064 37.47 -36.10 7.48
CA LEU A 1064 38.52 -36.52 8.43
C LEU A 1064 38.07 -36.42 9.89
N SER A 1065 38.37 -37.45 10.69
CA SER A 1065 38.52 -37.38 12.15
C SER A 1065 39.78 -38.16 12.59
N THR A 1066 40.70 -37.43 13.24
CA THR A 1066 41.66 -37.81 14.31
C THR A 1066 42.09 -39.28 14.53
N SER A 1067 43.40 -39.53 14.50
CA SER A 1067 44.18 -40.74 14.88
C SER A 1067 44.48 -40.81 16.41
N PRO A 1068 45.24 -41.78 17.03
CA PRO A 1068 46.05 -42.96 16.56
C PRO A 1068 45.87 -44.25 17.45
N PRO A 1069 46.84 -45.21 17.62
CA PRO A 1069 47.40 -46.24 16.71
C PRO A 1069 47.34 -47.70 17.26
N SER A 1070 47.59 -48.74 16.43
CA SER A 1070 48.40 -49.95 16.73
C SER A 1070 48.13 -51.14 15.76
N SER A 1071 48.99 -52.14 15.82
CA SER A 1071 49.59 -52.95 14.74
C SER A 1071 49.07 -54.39 14.55
N SER A 1072 49.41 -54.96 13.37
CA SER A 1072 49.73 -56.38 13.05
C SER A 1072 48.78 -57.19 12.14
N LEU A 1073 49.38 -58.14 11.40
CA LEU A 1073 48.99 -58.80 10.14
C LEU A 1073 48.61 -60.30 10.32
N ALA A 1074 47.63 -60.77 9.51
CA ALA A 1074 47.44 -62.13 8.91
C ALA A 1074 46.74 -63.28 9.70
N PRO A 1075 46.28 -64.41 9.07
CA PRO A 1075 45.20 -64.58 8.06
C PRO A 1075 44.22 -65.80 8.42
N PRO A 1076 43.44 -66.50 7.53
CA PRO A 1076 42.02 -66.93 7.75
C PRO A 1076 41.76 -68.45 7.95
N PRO A 1077 40.53 -68.93 8.29
CA PRO A 1077 39.94 -70.05 7.50
C PRO A 1077 38.38 -70.26 7.46
N SER A 1078 37.96 -70.93 6.36
CA SER A 1078 36.89 -71.95 6.13
C SER A 1078 35.36 -71.69 6.31
N ALA A 1079 34.57 -72.19 5.34
CA ALA A 1079 33.13 -72.02 5.14
C ALA A 1079 32.20 -73.12 5.75
N PRO A 1080 30.94 -72.81 6.15
CA PRO A 1080 29.89 -73.75 6.58
C PRO A 1080 28.69 -73.88 5.58
N PRO A 1081 27.71 -74.80 5.81
CA PRO A 1081 26.83 -75.42 4.79
C PRO A 1081 25.52 -74.66 4.44
N SER A 1082 24.85 -75.06 3.35
CA SER A 1082 23.70 -74.37 2.72
C SER A 1082 22.31 -74.62 3.36
N SER A 1083 21.47 -73.59 3.31
CA SER A 1083 20.18 -73.41 4.02
C SER A 1083 18.95 -74.05 3.34
N PRO A 1084 17.86 -74.37 4.10
CA PRO A 1084 16.58 -74.85 3.55
C PRO A 1084 15.70 -73.74 2.90
N ILE A 1085 14.72 -74.12 2.07
CA ILE A 1085 13.84 -73.21 1.28
C ILE A 1085 12.36 -73.43 1.63
N VAL A 1086 11.59 -72.34 1.84
CA VAL A 1086 10.17 -72.31 2.30
C VAL A 1086 9.24 -71.71 1.23
N PHE A 1087 7.99 -72.19 1.14
CA PHE A 1087 6.94 -71.69 0.22
C PHE A 1087 5.68 -71.22 0.98
N VAL A 1088 5.13 -70.04 0.63
CA VAL A 1088 3.93 -69.42 1.25
C VAL A 1088 3.01 -68.84 0.17
N THR A 1089 1.69 -69.04 0.28
CA THR A 1089 0.68 -68.42 -0.61
C THR A 1089 -0.18 -67.40 0.16
N ASN A 1090 -0.14 -66.09 -0.19
CA ASN A 1090 -0.89 -65.02 0.52
C ASN A 1090 -2.00 -64.37 -0.34
N ASN A 1091 -3.10 -63.94 0.32
CA ASN A 1091 -4.26 -63.24 -0.25
C ASN A 1091 -4.01 -61.71 -0.35
N LEU A 1092 -4.09 -61.13 -1.55
CA LEU A 1092 -3.88 -59.69 -1.84
C LEU A 1092 -5.15 -58.85 -1.59
N GLN A 1093 -5.50 -58.57 -0.33
CA GLN A 1093 -6.50 -57.54 -0.01
C GLN A 1093 -6.09 -56.58 1.12
N GLN A 1094 -4.83 -56.62 1.58
CA GLN A 1094 -4.29 -55.64 2.54
C GLN A 1094 -2.80 -55.40 2.28
N ILE A 1095 -2.47 -54.58 1.27
CA ILE A 1095 -1.28 -53.70 1.24
C ILE A 1095 -1.69 -52.42 0.54
#